data_AF-A0A2P2LI00-F1
#
_entry.id   AF-A0A2P2LI00-F1
#
_cell.length_a   1.000
_cell.length_b   1.000
_cell.length_c   1.000
_cell.angle_alpha   90.00
_cell.angle_beta   90.00
_cell.angle_gamma   90.00
#
_symmetry.space_group_name_H-M   'P 1'
#
loop_
_entity.id
_entity.type
_entity.pdbx_description
1 polymer ?
#
loop_
_entity_poly.entity_id
_entity_poly.type
_entity_poly.pdbx_seq_one_letter_code
_entity_poly.pdbx_strand_id
1 'polypeptide(L)'
;MEFFKCSIGGEVYGTGVTEIERGGARRSGMKIQEVQKSANAVHEKGFNFDDARLMRGAWRNEPDPDVCKEFFRCLAICHTVLTEGDETPEKITYQAASPDEAALVTAAKNFGFFFYRRTPTTIYVRESHVEKMGKVQDVCYEILNVLEFNSTRKRQSVVCRYPDGRLVLYCKGADTVIYERLINGNDNLKKISREHLEQFGSAGLRTLCLAYRDLSPEIYESWNEKFIQAKSSLREREKKLDEVAELIEKDLTLIGCTAIEDKLQEGVPTCIETLSRAGIKIWVLTGDKMETAINIAYACNLINNEMKQFIISSETDAIREVENRGDQVEIARFMKEEVKRELKKCLEEAQHHLHTISGPKLALVIDGKCLMYALDPSLRVMLLNLSLNCSSVVCCRVSPLQKAQVTSLVKKGARKITLSIGDGANDVSMIQAAHIGVGISGLEGMQAVMASDFAIAQFRYLTDLLLVHGRWSYLRICKVITYFFYKNLTFTLTQFWFTFHTGFSGQRFYDDWFQSLYNVIFTALPVIIVGLFDKDVSASLSKKYPELYKEGIRNAFFKWRVVATWACFSVYQSLVFYSFITASGRGGKNKSGRIFGHWDVSTMAFTCVVITVNLRLLMICNSITRWHYISVGGSILAWFLFIFVYSLLRENVYFVIYVLMSTFYFYVALLLVPVVALMGDFIYQGVQRWFFPYDYQIVQEIHWHEPDDNTRVRLLEVGSQLTPQEERSYAIAQLPRELSRHTGFAFDSPGYESFFASQLGIYAPQKAWDVARRASMRSKPKIPKKN
;
A
#
# COMPACT_ATOMS: atom_id res chain seq x y z
N MET A 1 -15.12 -1.80 -9.97
CA MET A 1 -16.51 -2.24 -10.25
C MET A 1 -16.84 -2.02 -11.70
N GLU A 2 -17.12 -3.10 -12.41
CA GLU A 2 -17.60 -3.08 -13.79
C GLU A 2 -18.75 -4.08 -13.94
N PHE A 3 -19.83 -3.69 -14.60
CA PHE A 3 -20.90 -4.63 -14.95
C PHE A 3 -20.37 -5.66 -15.96
N PHE A 4 -20.45 -6.96 -15.63
CA PHE A 4 -19.72 -8.01 -16.35
C PHE A 4 -20.61 -9.11 -16.93
N LYS A 5 -21.52 -9.67 -16.11
CA LYS A 5 -22.49 -10.70 -16.53
C LYS A 5 -23.85 -10.42 -15.90
N CYS A 6 -24.90 -11.01 -16.47
CA CYS A 6 -26.22 -11.04 -15.83
C CYS A 6 -26.96 -12.34 -16.17
N SER A 7 -27.95 -12.68 -15.37
CA SER A 7 -28.94 -13.71 -15.67
C SER A 7 -30.31 -13.05 -15.72
N ILE A 8 -31.04 -13.21 -16.83
CA ILE A 8 -32.38 -12.63 -17.02
C ILE A 8 -33.32 -13.75 -17.48
N GLY A 9 -34.46 -13.93 -16.82
CA GLY A 9 -35.43 -14.97 -17.23
C GLY A 9 -34.89 -16.40 -17.24
N GLY A 10 -33.83 -16.68 -16.45
CA GLY A 10 -33.18 -17.99 -16.41
C GLY A 10 -32.10 -18.22 -17.46
N GLU A 11 -31.74 -17.22 -18.27
CA GLU A 11 -30.65 -17.28 -19.25
C GLU A 11 -29.44 -16.42 -18.82
N VAL A 12 -28.22 -16.92 -19.02
CA VAL A 12 -26.96 -16.19 -18.71
C VAL A 12 -26.50 -15.39 -19.92
N TYR A 13 -26.14 -14.13 -19.68
CA TYR A 13 -25.59 -13.22 -20.67
C TYR A 13 -24.24 -12.64 -20.23
N GLY A 14 -23.37 -12.43 -21.22
CA GLY A 14 -22.01 -11.92 -21.06
C GLY A 14 -20.95 -12.99 -21.38
N THR A 15 -20.17 -12.77 -22.44
CA THR A 15 -19.13 -13.70 -22.90
C THR A 15 -17.74 -13.42 -22.31
N GLY A 16 -17.63 -12.43 -21.42
CA GLY A 16 -16.39 -12.07 -20.74
C GLY A 16 -15.89 -13.19 -19.82
N VAL A 17 -14.57 -13.37 -19.77
CA VAL A 17 -13.90 -14.30 -18.85
C VAL A 17 -13.09 -13.52 -17.82
N THR A 18 -13.37 -13.69 -16.53
CA THR A 18 -12.68 -12.97 -15.45
C THR A 18 -11.23 -13.44 -15.30
N GLU A 19 -10.37 -12.66 -14.64
CA GLU A 19 -9.01 -13.11 -14.28
C GLU A 19 -9.04 -14.35 -13.38
N ILE A 20 -10.08 -14.47 -12.54
CA ILE A 20 -10.32 -15.61 -11.65
C ILE A 20 -10.70 -16.85 -12.45
N GLU A 21 -11.60 -16.74 -13.45
CA GLU A 21 -11.95 -17.84 -14.35
C GLU A 21 -10.76 -18.26 -15.22
N ARG A 22 -9.93 -17.31 -15.66
CA ARG A 22 -8.65 -17.59 -16.36
C ARG A 22 -7.68 -18.35 -15.47
N GLY A 23 -7.54 -17.94 -14.21
CA GLY A 23 -6.80 -18.70 -13.19
C GLY A 23 -7.39 -20.10 -13.03
N GLY A 24 -8.72 -20.21 -12.92
CA GLY A 24 -9.55 -21.42 -12.96
C GLY A 24 -9.22 -22.40 -14.08
N ALA A 25 -9.27 -21.97 -15.33
CA ALA A 25 -9.02 -22.88 -16.44
C ALA A 25 -7.55 -23.25 -16.57
N ARG A 26 -6.62 -22.35 -16.21
CA ARG A 26 -5.20 -22.72 -16.03
C ARG A 26 -5.05 -23.83 -14.99
N ARG A 27 -5.85 -23.82 -13.90
CA ARG A 27 -5.90 -24.90 -12.88
C ARG A 27 -6.30 -26.25 -13.48
N SER A 28 -7.21 -26.28 -14.47
CA SER A 28 -7.71 -27.51 -15.11
C SER A 28 -6.93 -27.94 -16.35
N GLY A 29 -5.83 -27.27 -16.69
CA GLY A 29 -5.06 -27.55 -17.91
C GLY A 29 -5.77 -27.15 -19.22
N MET A 30 -6.91 -26.47 -19.12
CA MET A 30 -7.69 -26.01 -20.27
C MET A 30 -7.17 -24.64 -20.72
N LYS A 31 -6.69 -24.55 -21.97
CA LYS A 31 -6.45 -23.24 -22.60
C LYS A 31 -7.80 -22.66 -22.97
N ILE A 32 -8.25 -21.64 -22.24
CA ILE A 32 -9.37 -20.81 -22.70
C ILE A 32 -8.88 -20.09 -23.95
N GLN A 33 -9.47 -20.42 -25.10
CA GLN A 33 -9.32 -19.64 -26.32
C GLN A 33 -9.90 -18.26 -26.04
N GLU A 34 -9.11 -17.20 -26.21
CA GLU A 34 -9.65 -15.85 -26.18
C GLU A 34 -10.73 -15.77 -27.27
N VAL A 35 -11.99 -15.69 -26.86
CA VAL A 35 -13.03 -15.19 -27.76
C VAL A 35 -12.55 -13.80 -28.13
N GLN A 36 -12.18 -13.61 -29.40
CA GLN A 36 -11.75 -12.31 -29.91
C GLN A 36 -12.83 -11.31 -29.50
N LYS A 37 -12.48 -10.37 -28.61
CA LYS A 37 -13.34 -9.25 -28.26
C LYS A 37 -13.82 -8.65 -29.57
N SER A 38 -15.13 -8.49 -29.75
CA SER A 38 -15.62 -7.90 -30.99
C SER A 38 -14.96 -6.52 -31.14
N ALA A 39 -14.56 -6.13 -32.37
CA ALA A 39 -13.95 -4.82 -32.66
C ALA A 39 -14.86 -3.62 -32.30
N ASN A 40 -16.04 -3.91 -31.74
CA ASN A 40 -17.18 -3.06 -31.49
C ASN A 40 -17.56 -3.01 -29.99
N ALA A 41 -16.76 -3.60 -29.10
CA ALA A 41 -16.99 -3.57 -27.65
C ALA A 41 -16.88 -2.15 -27.11
N VAL A 42 -17.97 -1.64 -26.52
CA VAL A 42 -18.00 -0.32 -25.89
C VAL A 42 -17.33 -0.44 -24.52
N HIS A 43 -16.12 0.10 -24.39
CA HIS A 43 -15.45 0.20 -23.09
C HIS A 43 -15.74 1.57 -22.48
N GLU A 44 -16.66 1.59 -21.52
CA GLU A 44 -16.92 2.73 -20.65
C GLU A 44 -16.51 2.36 -19.21
N LYS A 45 -15.98 3.32 -18.46
CA LYS A 45 -15.61 3.10 -17.06
C LYS A 45 -16.85 2.67 -16.26
N GLY A 46 -16.83 1.46 -15.70
CA GLY A 46 -17.99 0.86 -15.02
C GLY A 46 -18.78 -0.16 -15.84
N PHE A 47 -18.43 -0.37 -17.11
CA PHE A 47 -19.10 -1.31 -18.01
C PHE A 47 -18.09 -2.17 -18.80
N ASN A 48 -18.17 -3.49 -18.64
CA ASN A 48 -17.32 -4.47 -19.32
C ASN A 48 -18.14 -5.71 -19.65
N PHE A 49 -19.19 -5.48 -20.43
CA PHE A 49 -20.11 -6.51 -20.88
C PHE A 49 -20.05 -6.62 -22.40
N ASP A 50 -19.90 -7.84 -22.90
CA ASP A 50 -19.92 -8.15 -24.34
C ASP A 50 -20.86 -9.35 -24.53
N ASP A 51 -22.01 -9.11 -25.15
CA ASP A 51 -22.93 -10.16 -25.60
C ASP A 51 -23.82 -9.57 -26.70
N ALA A 52 -23.70 -10.12 -27.91
CA ALA A 52 -24.46 -9.64 -29.07
C ALA A 52 -25.98 -9.81 -28.90
N ARG A 53 -26.42 -10.70 -27.99
CA ARG A 53 -27.84 -10.96 -27.70
C ARG A 53 -28.54 -9.82 -26.99
N LEU A 54 -27.87 -9.12 -26.07
CA LEU A 54 -28.47 -8.00 -25.33
C LEU A 54 -28.05 -6.62 -25.87
N MET A 55 -26.87 -6.51 -26.45
CA MET A 55 -26.32 -5.22 -26.85
C MET A 55 -27.06 -4.59 -28.03
N ARG A 56 -27.02 -3.25 -28.13
CA ARG A 56 -27.57 -2.48 -29.26
C ARG A 56 -29.09 -2.69 -29.50
N GLY A 57 -29.83 -3.01 -28.44
CA GLY A 57 -31.27 -3.27 -28.54
C GLY A 57 -31.61 -4.66 -29.07
N ALA A 58 -30.63 -5.57 -29.20
CA ALA A 58 -30.87 -6.96 -29.58
C ALA A 58 -31.68 -7.73 -28.53
N TRP A 59 -31.72 -7.26 -27.28
CA TRP A 59 -32.56 -7.80 -26.20
C TRP A 59 -34.06 -7.87 -26.57
N ARG A 60 -34.48 -7.15 -27.62
CA ARG A 60 -35.84 -7.19 -28.17
C ARG A 60 -36.17 -8.48 -28.92
N ASN A 61 -35.15 -9.22 -29.35
CA ASN A 61 -35.29 -10.48 -30.09
C ASN A 61 -35.23 -11.72 -29.19
N GLU A 62 -34.99 -11.51 -27.88
CA GLU A 62 -34.97 -12.60 -26.90
C GLU A 62 -36.39 -13.14 -26.64
N PRO A 63 -36.54 -14.39 -26.14
CA PRO A 63 -37.83 -15.03 -25.95
C PRO A 63 -38.81 -14.25 -25.06
N ASP A 64 -38.30 -13.59 -24.02
CA ASP A 64 -39.07 -12.84 -23.03
C ASP A 64 -38.63 -11.35 -22.98
N PRO A 65 -38.99 -10.52 -23.98
CA PRO A 65 -38.53 -9.14 -24.07
C PRO A 65 -39.08 -8.25 -22.94
N ASP A 66 -40.25 -8.59 -22.38
CA ASP A 66 -40.85 -7.87 -21.26
C ASP A 66 -40.04 -8.04 -19.97
N VAL A 67 -39.49 -9.23 -19.72
CA VAL A 67 -38.64 -9.50 -18.55
C VAL A 67 -37.31 -8.75 -18.67
N CYS A 68 -36.71 -8.73 -19.87
CA CYS A 68 -35.53 -7.90 -20.14
C CYS A 68 -35.80 -6.41 -19.93
N LYS A 69 -36.99 -5.93 -20.34
CA LYS A 69 -37.40 -4.54 -20.16
C LYS A 69 -37.50 -4.18 -18.67
N GLU A 70 -38.17 -5.00 -17.87
CA GLU A 70 -38.28 -4.80 -16.42
C GLU A 70 -36.92 -4.90 -15.70
N PHE A 71 -36.02 -5.75 -16.20
CA PHE A 71 -34.64 -5.84 -15.70
C PHE A 71 -33.89 -4.53 -15.88
N PHE A 72 -33.85 -3.97 -17.10
CA PHE A 72 -33.12 -2.73 -17.37
C PHE A 72 -33.77 -1.51 -16.71
N ARG A 73 -35.10 -1.49 -16.58
CA ARG A 73 -35.83 -0.48 -15.79
C ARG A 73 -35.46 -0.52 -14.33
N CYS A 74 -35.40 -1.73 -13.74
CA CYS A 74 -34.96 -1.90 -12.36
C CYS A 74 -33.56 -1.28 -12.15
N LEU A 75 -32.62 -1.51 -13.07
CA LEU A 75 -31.29 -0.92 -13.03
C LEU A 75 -31.29 0.61 -13.17
N ALA A 76 -32.16 1.17 -14.01
CA ALA A 76 -32.25 2.60 -14.29
C ALA A 76 -33.09 3.41 -13.28
N ILE A 77 -33.88 2.75 -12.42
CA ILE A 77 -34.83 3.42 -11.50
C ILE A 77 -34.48 3.12 -10.03
N CYS A 78 -34.13 1.88 -9.71
CA CYS A 78 -33.87 1.44 -8.34
C CYS A 78 -32.46 1.82 -7.89
N HIS A 79 -32.17 3.12 -7.72
CA HIS A 79 -30.87 3.61 -7.24
C HIS A 79 -30.98 5.00 -6.59
N THR A 80 -29.92 5.48 -5.94
CA THR A 80 -29.81 6.87 -5.42
C THR A 80 -28.79 7.73 -6.18
N VAL A 81 -28.22 7.21 -7.27
CA VAL A 81 -27.28 7.92 -8.15
C VAL A 81 -27.80 9.29 -8.64
N LEU A 82 -26.90 10.27 -8.65
CA LEU A 82 -27.09 11.62 -9.16
C LEU A 82 -26.33 11.82 -10.48
N THR A 83 -26.83 12.72 -11.32
CA THR A 83 -26.26 13.06 -12.63
C THR A 83 -25.60 14.43 -12.59
N GLU A 84 -24.40 14.55 -13.12
CA GLU A 84 -23.71 15.82 -13.38
C GLU A 84 -23.31 15.93 -14.86
N GLY A 85 -23.35 17.13 -15.42
CA GLY A 85 -22.96 17.42 -16.80
C GLY A 85 -24.11 17.58 -17.78
N ASP A 86 -23.79 17.59 -19.08
CA ASP A 86 -24.78 17.71 -20.16
C ASP A 86 -25.63 16.44 -20.24
N GLU A 87 -26.93 16.57 -20.55
CA GLU A 87 -27.92 15.48 -20.65
C GLU A 87 -27.77 14.63 -21.92
N THR A 88 -26.52 14.39 -22.31
CA THR A 88 -26.13 13.54 -23.44
C THR A 88 -25.40 12.32 -22.90
N PRO A 89 -25.62 11.12 -23.50
CA PRO A 89 -24.94 9.91 -23.05
C PRO A 89 -23.42 10.05 -22.99
N GLU A 90 -22.78 10.82 -23.85
CA GLU A 90 -21.31 10.91 -23.93
C GLU A 90 -20.68 11.79 -22.84
N LYS A 91 -21.43 12.76 -22.29
CA LYS A 91 -20.89 13.79 -21.39
C LYS A 91 -21.40 13.73 -19.96
N ILE A 92 -22.42 12.92 -19.72
CA ILE A 92 -23.01 12.77 -18.39
C ILE A 92 -22.11 11.94 -17.49
N THR A 93 -21.96 12.39 -16.25
CA THR A 93 -21.22 11.69 -15.20
C THR A 93 -22.16 11.29 -14.07
N TYR A 94 -22.04 10.04 -13.63
CA TYR A 94 -22.84 9.48 -12.54
C TYR A 94 -22.07 9.56 -11.22
N GLN A 95 -22.67 10.21 -10.21
CA GLN A 95 -22.18 10.23 -8.85
C GLN A 95 -23.04 9.32 -7.97
N ALA A 96 -22.42 8.31 -7.37
CA ALA A 96 -23.10 7.34 -6.53
C ALA A 96 -22.38 7.19 -5.18
N ALA A 97 -23.13 6.87 -4.12
CA ALA A 97 -22.55 6.54 -2.82
C ALA A 97 -21.84 5.18 -2.82
N SER A 98 -22.23 4.28 -3.73
CA SER A 98 -21.59 2.99 -3.93
C SER A 98 -21.13 2.83 -5.39
N PRO A 99 -19.90 2.34 -5.64
CA PRO A 99 -19.42 2.10 -6.99
C PRO A 99 -20.21 1.00 -7.72
N ASP A 100 -20.85 0.09 -6.97
CA ASP A 100 -21.71 -0.95 -7.54
C ASP A 100 -22.93 -0.31 -8.20
N GLU A 101 -23.56 0.68 -7.56
CA GLU A 101 -24.70 1.39 -8.15
C GLU A 101 -24.32 2.18 -9.40
N ALA A 102 -23.15 2.83 -9.40
CA ALA A 102 -22.66 3.53 -10.57
C ALA A 102 -22.48 2.57 -11.77
N ALA A 103 -21.94 1.37 -11.53
CA ALA A 103 -21.78 0.35 -12.57
C ALA A 103 -23.15 -0.15 -13.11
N LEU A 104 -24.14 -0.35 -12.24
CA LEU A 104 -25.50 -0.75 -12.63
C LEU A 104 -26.18 0.30 -13.53
N VAL A 105 -26.10 1.58 -13.17
CA VAL A 105 -26.70 2.69 -13.94
C VAL A 105 -25.98 2.88 -15.27
N THR A 106 -24.64 2.76 -15.27
CA THR A 106 -23.84 2.79 -16.50
C THR A 106 -24.20 1.63 -17.42
N ALA A 107 -24.51 0.45 -16.87
CA ALA A 107 -25.00 -0.68 -17.63
C ALA A 107 -26.37 -0.40 -18.26
N ALA A 108 -27.33 0.11 -17.48
CA ALA A 108 -28.66 0.49 -17.99
C ALA A 108 -28.57 1.47 -19.17
N LYS A 109 -27.71 2.49 -19.06
CA LYS A 109 -27.41 3.44 -20.13
C LYS A 109 -26.95 2.73 -21.41
N ASN A 110 -25.99 1.79 -21.30
CA ASN A 110 -25.45 1.07 -22.45
C ASN A 110 -26.45 0.06 -23.06
N PHE A 111 -27.43 -0.43 -22.30
CA PHE A 111 -28.54 -1.25 -22.81
C PHE A 111 -29.71 -0.44 -23.44
N GLY A 112 -29.63 0.89 -23.43
CA GLY A 112 -30.62 1.78 -24.03
C GLY A 112 -31.69 2.30 -23.08
N PHE A 113 -31.43 2.24 -21.77
CA PHE A 113 -32.23 2.82 -20.69
C PHE A 113 -31.42 3.93 -20.02
N PHE A 114 -31.37 5.08 -20.66
CA PHE A 114 -30.48 6.16 -20.27
C PHE A 114 -31.13 7.05 -19.21
N PHE A 115 -30.72 6.89 -17.95
CA PHE A 115 -31.04 7.81 -16.87
C PHE A 115 -30.24 9.11 -17.02
N TYR A 116 -30.91 10.25 -17.15
CA TYR A 116 -30.24 11.53 -17.45
C TYR A 116 -30.59 12.70 -16.53
N ARG A 117 -31.71 12.64 -15.80
CA ARG A 117 -32.10 13.69 -14.87
C ARG A 117 -32.89 13.12 -13.70
N ARG A 118 -32.64 13.62 -12.50
CA ARG A 118 -33.41 13.33 -11.28
C ARG A 118 -33.85 14.61 -10.59
N THR A 119 -35.11 14.66 -10.19
CA THR A 119 -35.67 15.64 -9.26
C THR A 119 -35.99 14.94 -7.93
N PRO A 120 -36.35 15.67 -6.85
CA PRO A 120 -36.70 15.04 -5.58
C PRO A 120 -37.85 14.03 -5.65
N THR A 121 -38.75 14.16 -6.64
CA THR A 121 -39.95 13.31 -6.79
C THR A 121 -40.03 12.59 -8.13
N THR A 122 -39.14 12.86 -9.09
CA THR A 122 -39.19 12.21 -10.41
C THR A 122 -37.82 11.82 -10.95
N ILE A 123 -37.78 10.72 -11.70
CA ILE A 123 -36.63 10.24 -12.46
C ILE A 123 -36.98 10.26 -13.95
N TYR A 124 -36.09 10.81 -14.77
CA TYR A 124 -36.23 10.83 -16.21
C TYR A 124 -35.30 9.80 -16.84
N VAL A 125 -35.91 8.83 -17.53
CA VAL A 125 -35.20 7.77 -18.25
C VAL A 125 -35.59 7.86 -19.73
N ARG A 126 -34.58 7.89 -20.58
CA ARG A 126 -34.74 7.80 -22.02
C ARG A 126 -34.74 6.32 -22.43
N GLU A 127 -35.92 5.79 -22.73
CA GLU A 127 -36.12 4.40 -23.14
C GLU A 127 -36.15 4.29 -24.67
N SER A 128 -35.59 3.21 -25.22
CA SER A 128 -35.80 2.85 -26.63
C SER A 128 -36.99 1.89 -26.74
N HIS A 129 -38.16 2.41 -27.16
CA HIS A 129 -39.45 1.70 -27.07
C HIS A 129 -39.62 0.56 -28.11
N VAL A 130 -40.50 -0.39 -27.80
CA VAL A 130 -40.65 -1.70 -28.49
C VAL A 130 -41.47 -1.67 -29.79
N GLU A 131 -42.35 -0.70 -30.04
CA GLU A 131 -43.41 -0.97 -31.03
C GLU A 131 -43.13 -0.55 -32.50
N LYS A 132 -42.28 0.43 -32.79
CA LYS A 132 -41.84 0.75 -34.17
C LYS A 132 -40.46 1.38 -34.16
N MET A 133 -39.54 0.87 -34.98
CA MET A 133 -38.19 1.38 -35.25
C MET A 133 -37.81 2.68 -34.52
N GLY A 134 -36.98 2.55 -33.48
CA GLY A 134 -36.07 3.63 -33.06
C GLY A 134 -36.68 4.89 -32.44
N LYS A 135 -37.94 4.90 -32.01
CA LYS A 135 -38.44 6.05 -31.21
C LYS A 135 -37.88 5.98 -29.79
N VAL A 136 -36.87 6.80 -29.58
CA VAL A 136 -36.37 7.21 -28.28
C VAL A 136 -37.46 8.04 -27.60
N GLN A 137 -37.97 7.58 -26.45
CA GLN A 137 -38.98 8.29 -25.68
C GLN A 137 -38.43 8.59 -24.29
N ASP A 138 -38.55 9.86 -23.89
CA ASP A 138 -38.24 10.28 -22.54
C ASP A 138 -39.45 9.93 -21.65
N VAL A 139 -39.25 9.00 -20.73
CA VAL A 139 -40.26 8.51 -19.78
C VAL A 139 -39.96 9.11 -18.42
N CYS A 140 -40.97 9.72 -17.81
CA CYS A 140 -40.88 10.30 -16.48
C CYS A 140 -41.53 9.34 -15.48
N TYR A 141 -40.74 8.87 -14.52
CA TYR A 141 -41.19 8.04 -13.41
C TYR A 141 -41.33 8.89 -12.16
N GLU A 142 -42.50 8.90 -11.55
CA GLU A 142 -42.71 9.55 -10.26
C GLU A 142 -42.22 8.62 -9.15
N ILE A 143 -41.20 9.04 -8.41
CA ILE A 143 -40.63 8.30 -7.29
C ILE A 143 -41.40 8.68 -6.03
N LEU A 144 -42.17 7.73 -5.52
CA LEU A 144 -43.03 7.93 -4.37
C LEU A 144 -42.26 7.73 -3.06
N ASN A 145 -41.58 6.59 -2.93
CA ASN A 145 -40.76 6.27 -1.76
C ASN A 145 -39.49 5.54 -2.18
N VAL A 146 -38.39 5.90 -1.52
CA VAL A 146 -37.11 5.20 -1.60
C VAL A 146 -36.87 4.54 -0.25
N LEU A 147 -36.75 3.23 -0.25
CA LEU A 147 -36.34 2.42 0.90
C LEU A 147 -34.84 2.18 0.78
N GLU A 148 -34.07 3.02 1.44
CA GLU A 148 -32.61 3.04 1.34
C GLU A 148 -31.95 1.73 1.79
N PHE A 149 -30.75 1.49 1.28
CA PHE A 149 -29.93 0.37 1.69
C PHE A 149 -29.46 0.55 3.14
N ASN A 150 -29.55 -0.52 3.94
CA ASN A 150 -28.90 -0.62 5.25
C ASN A 150 -28.19 -1.97 5.38
N SER A 151 -27.09 -2.01 6.11
CA SER A 151 -26.29 -3.20 6.46
C SER A 151 -27.12 -4.33 7.10
N THR A 152 -28.17 -3.99 7.84
CA THR A 152 -29.12 -4.95 8.44
C THR A 152 -30.05 -5.54 7.39
N ARG A 153 -30.63 -4.71 6.52
CA ARG A 153 -31.62 -5.11 5.49
C ARG A 153 -30.98 -5.76 4.26
N LYS A 154 -29.76 -5.38 3.89
CA LYS A 154 -28.98 -5.86 2.72
C LYS A 154 -29.72 -5.80 1.38
N ARG A 155 -30.65 -4.86 1.25
CA ARG A 155 -31.46 -4.61 0.05
C ARG A 155 -31.89 -3.15 -0.01
N GLN A 156 -32.29 -2.71 -1.19
CA GLN A 156 -32.80 -1.38 -1.47
C GLN A 156 -34.01 -1.50 -2.38
N SER A 157 -35.03 -0.68 -2.13
CA SER A 157 -36.24 -0.71 -2.94
C SER A 157 -36.72 0.69 -3.28
N VAL A 158 -37.42 0.81 -4.41
CA VAL A 158 -38.00 2.06 -4.89
C VAL A 158 -39.42 1.77 -5.33
N VAL A 159 -40.37 2.54 -4.81
CA VAL A 159 -41.76 2.55 -5.27
C VAL A 159 -41.91 3.70 -6.25
N CYS A 160 -42.32 3.37 -7.48
CA CYS A 160 -42.49 4.35 -8.55
C CYS A 160 -43.87 4.23 -9.20
N ARG A 161 -44.39 5.36 -9.67
CA ARG A 161 -45.59 5.46 -10.49
C ARG A 161 -45.19 5.76 -11.92
N TYR A 162 -45.73 4.96 -12.83
CA TYR A 162 -45.56 5.11 -14.26
C TYR A 162 -46.48 6.22 -14.82
N PRO A 163 -46.19 6.75 -16.01
CA PRO A 163 -47.08 7.72 -16.67
C PRO A 163 -48.49 7.20 -16.95
N ASP A 164 -48.67 5.88 -17.05
CA ASP A 164 -49.97 5.20 -17.25
C ASP A 164 -50.74 4.99 -15.93
N GLY A 165 -50.18 5.39 -14.79
CA GLY A 165 -50.76 5.21 -13.46
C GLY A 165 -50.39 3.90 -12.76
N ARG A 166 -49.65 2.99 -13.42
CA ARG A 166 -49.20 1.73 -12.82
C ARG A 166 -48.20 1.98 -11.68
N LEU A 167 -48.41 1.33 -10.54
CA LEU A 167 -47.51 1.40 -9.39
C LEU A 167 -46.63 0.15 -9.35
N VAL A 168 -45.31 0.35 -9.32
CA VAL A 168 -44.33 -0.75 -9.30
C VAL A 168 -43.33 -0.54 -8.17
N LEU A 169 -43.11 -1.59 -7.39
CA LEU A 169 -42.02 -1.71 -6.44
C LEU A 169 -40.87 -2.45 -7.11
N TYR A 170 -39.72 -1.79 -7.27
CA TYR A 170 -38.46 -2.45 -7.62
C TYR A 170 -37.64 -2.69 -6.38
N CYS A 171 -37.07 -3.89 -6.26
CA CYS A 171 -36.21 -4.29 -5.15
C CYS A 171 -34.92 -4.92 -5.69
N LYS A 172 -33.77 -4.47 -5.19
CA LYS A 172 -32.46 -5.06 -5.45
C LYS A 172 -31.75 -5.40 -4.16
N GLY A 173 -31.09 -6.55 -4.07
CA GLY A 173 -30.42 -6.95 -2.84
C GLY A 173 -29.66 -8.25 -2.91
N ALA A 174 -29.16 -8.68 -1.75
CA ALA A 174 -28.48 -9.97 -1.60
C ALA A 174 -29.44 -11.13 -1.90
N ASP A 175 -28.88 -12.20 -2.47
CA ASP A 175 -29.53 -13.46 -2.78
C ASP A 175 -30.31 -14.04 -1.59
N THR A 176 -29.68 -14.18 -0.43
CA THR A 176 -30.33 -14.77 0.75
C THR A 176 -31.56 -13.98 1.20
N VAL A 177 -31.55 -12.65 1.01
CA VAL A 177 -32.63 -11.77 1.49
C VAL A 177 -33.78 -11.70 0.48
N ILE A 178 -33.47 -11.60 -0.81
CA ILE A 178 -34.51 -11.50 -1.84
C ILE A 178 -35.27 -12.82 -1.95
N TYR A 179 -34.58 -13.98 -1.90
CA TYR A 179 -35.22 -15.28 -2.06
C TYR A 179 -36.28 -15.60 -0.99
N GLU A 180 -36.10 -15.14 0.25
CA GLU A 180 -37.08 -15.29 1.33
C GLU A 180 -38.39 -14.51 1.09
N ARG A 181 -38.35 -13.51 0.20
CA ARG A 181 -39.43 -12.55 -0.06
C ARG A 181 -40.10 -12.77 -1.41
N LEU A 182 -39.68 -13.78 -2.16
CA LEU A 182 -40.27 -14.12 -3.44
C LEU A 182 -41.65 -14.77 -3.25
N ILE A 183 -42.57 -14.51 -4.17
CA ILE A 183 -43.87 -15.17 -4.20
C ILE A 183 -43.72 -16.69 -4.38
N ASN A 184 -44.57 -17.50 -3.76
CA ASN A 184 -44.57 -18.95 -3.96
C ASN A 184 -45.07 -19.28 -5.38
N GLY A 185 -44.25 -19.97 -6.18
CA GLY A 185 -44.46 -20.17 -7.62
C GLY A 185 -43.20 -19.92 -8.45
N ASN A 186 -43.12 -20.53 -9.63
CA ASN A 186 -41.99 -20.45 -10.56
C ASN A 186 -40.66 -21.02 -10.02
N ASP A 187 -40.74 -22.17 -9.33
CA ASP A 187 -39.61 -22.80 -8.64
C ASP A 187 -38.46 -23.19 -9.58
N ASN A 188 -38.76 -23.45 -10.85
CA ASN A 188 -37.74 -23.77 -11.85
C ASN A 188 -36.81 -22.57 -12.12
N LEU A 189 -37.38 -21.38 -12.34
CA LEU A 189 -36.60 -20.15 -12.54
C LEU A 189 -35.81 -19.74 -11.30
N LYS A 190 -36.37 -19.96 -10.11
CA LYS A 190 -35.65 -19.75 -8.84
C LYS A 190 -34.45 -20.68 -8.71
N LYS A 191 -34.60 -21.96 -9.09
CA LYS A 191 -33.52 -22.94 -9.03
C LYS A 191 -32.39 -22.60 -10.01
N ILE A 192 -32.72 -22.35 -11.28
CA ILE A 192 -31.74 -21.99 -12.32
C ILE A 192 -31.02 -20.70 -11.96
N SER A 193 -31.75 -19.66 -11.54
CA SER A 193 -31.14 -18.39 -11.15
C SER A 193 -30.23 -18.52 -9.92
N ARG A 194 -30.52 -19.47 -9.01
CA ARG A 194 -29.65 -19.78 -7.87
C ARG A 194 -28.35 -20.44 -8.32
N GLU A 195 -28.43 -21.41 -9.24
CA GLU A 195 -27.25 -22.04 -9.83
C GLU A 195 -26.36 -21.01 -10.53
N HIS A 196 -26.94 -20.04 -11.26
CA HIS A 196 -26.19 -18.94 -11.88
C HIS A 196 -25.55 -17.99 -10.86
N LEU A 197 -26.24 -17.67 -9.76
CA LEU A 197 -25.67 -16.87 -8.67
C LEU A 197 -24.46 -17.55 -8.03
N GLU A 198 -24.55 -18.86 -7.79
CA GLU A 198 -23.44 -19.66 -7.27
C GLU A 198 -22.28 -19.68 -8.27
N GLN A 199 -22.57 -19.85 -9.56
CA GLN A 199 -21.56 -19.77 -10.62
C GLN A 199 -20.88 -18.40 -10.65
N PHE A 200 -21.62 -17.29 -10.63
CA PHE A 200 -21.05 -15.94 -10.61
C PHE A 200 -20.23 -15.68 -9.35
N GLY A 201 -20.70 -16.12 -8.18
CA GLY A 201 -19.95 -16.05 -6.93
C GLY A 201 -18.64 -16.85 -6.99
N SER A 202 -18.67 -18.03 -7.61
CA SER A 202 -17.48 -18.86 -7.86
C SER A 202 -16.49 -18.25 -8.86
N ALA A 203 -16.97 -17.36 -9.74
CA ALA A 203 -16.14 -16.56 -10.65
C ALA A 203 -15.59 -15.28 -9.98
N GLY A 204 -15.92 -15.05 -8.71
CA GLY A 204 -15.52 -13.88 -7.92
C GLY A 204 -16.26 -12.59 -8.26
N LEU A 205 -17.42 -12.71 -8.90
CA LEU A 205 -18.28 -11.57 -9.22
C LEU A 205 -19.18 -11.25 -8.02
N ARG A 206 -19.41 -9.97 -7.75
CA ARG A 206 -20.41 -9.52 -6.78
C ARG A 206 -21.79 -9.64 -7.39
N THR A 207 -22.63 -10.45 -6.77
CA THR A 207 -23.97 -10.75 -7.28
C THR A 207 -25.05 -9.96 -6.56
N LEU A 208 -26.02 -9.43 -7.31
CA LEU A 208 -27.25 -8.85 -6.77
C LEU A 208 -28.47 -9.43 -7.47
N CYS A 209 -29.49 -9.80 -6.70
CA CYS A 209 -30.78 -10.21 -7.21
C CYS A 209 -31.68 -8.99 -7.44
N LEU A 210 -32.44 -9.02 -8.53
CA LEU A 210 -33.43 -8.01 -8.89
C LEU A 210 -34.81 -8.64 -8.90
N ALA A 211 -35.75 -7.98 -8.23
CA ALA A 211 -37.13 -8.40 -8.18
C ALA A 211 -38.06 -7.18 -8.29
N TYR A 212 -39.29 -7.41 -8.74
CA TYR A 212 -40.32 -6.38 -8.77
C TYR A 212 -41.67 -6.92 -8.30
N ARG A 213 -42.57 -6.00 -7.97
CA ARG A 213 -43.96 -6.30 -7.66
C ARG A 213 -44.85 -5.17 -8.15
N ASP A 214 -45.93 -5.54 -8.83
CA ASP A 214 -47.02 -4.62 -9.12
C ASP A 214 -47.84 -4.37 -7.86
N LEU A 215 -48.08 -3.10 -7.55
CA LEU A 215 -48.85 -2.67 -6.38
C LEU A 215 -50.21 -2.13 -6.81
N SER A 216 -51.25 -2.48 -6.07
CA SER A 216 -52.53 -1.79 -6.21
C SER A 216 -52.49 -0.44 -5.48
N PRO A 217 -53.24 0.58 -5.95
CA PRO A 217 -53.31 1.87 -5.27
C PRO A 217 -53.73 1.78 -3.81
N GLU A 218 -54.64 0.86 -3.46
CA GLU A 218 -55.14 0.68 -2.10
C GLU A 218 -54.06 0.11 -1.16
N ILE A 219 -53.29 -0.88 -1.65
CA ILE A 219 -52.18 -1.46 -0.88
C ILE A 219 -51.12 -0.38 -0.61
N TYR A 220 -50.78 0.40 -1.63
CA TYR A 220 -49.78 1.45 -1.50
C TYR A 220 -50.24 2.55 -0.53
N GLU A 221 -51.47 3.05 -0.64
CA GLU A 221 -51.97 4.13 0.20
C GLU A 221 -52.00 3.71 1.68
N SER A 222 -52.53 2.52 1.97
CA SER A 222 -52.57 1.96 3.33
C SER A 222 -51.18 1.72 3.93
N TRP A 223 -50.19 1.41 3.11
CA TRP A 223 -48.79 1.29 3.53
C TRP A 223 -48.13 2.65 3.73
N ASN A 224 -48.40 3.62 2.84
CA ASN A 224 -47.80 4.95 2.88
C ASN A 224 -48.23 5.73 4.12
N GLU A 225 -49.48 5.58 4.57
CA GLU A 225 -49.94 6.12 5.86
C GLU A 225 -49.06 5.62 7.03
N LYS A 226 -48.81 4.31 7.09
CA LYS A 226 -47.92 3.70 8.11
C LYS A 226 -46.49 4.17 7.95
N PHE A 227 -46.02 4.34 6.72
CA PHE A 227 -44.67 4.82 6.43
C PHE A 227 -44.47 6.27 6.88
N ILE A 228 -45.44 7.15 6.63
CA ILE A 228 -45.44 8.54 7.10
C ILE A 228 -45.48 8.59 8.63
N GLN A 229 -46.29 7.72 9.26
CA GLN A 229 -46.33 7.59 10.72
C GLN A 229 -44.98 7.13 11.30
N ALA A 230 -44.32 6.16 10.68
CA ALA A 230 -42.98 5.73 11.08
C ALA A 230 -41.93 6.83 10.88
N LYS A 231 -41.97 7.53 9.74
CA LYS A 231 -41.02 8.62 9.39
C LYS A 231 -41.15 9.84 10.30
N SER A 232 -42.36 10.15 10.77
CA SER A 232 -42.66 11.24 11.71
C SER A 232 -42.39 10.86 13.17
N SER A 233 -42.08 9.60 13.47
CA SER A 233 -41.79 9.16 14.84
C SER A 233 -40.45 9.71 15.36
N LEU A 234 -40.45 10.25 16.58
CA LEU A 234 -39.25 10.76 17.25
C LEU A 234 -38.44 9.67 17.98
N ARG A 235 -39.08 8.53 18.30
CA ARG A 235 -38.46 7.40 19.02
C ARG A 235 -38.39 6.16 18.13
N GLU A 236 -37.22 5.53 18.10
CA GLU A 236 -36.95 4.30 17.35
C GLU A 236 -37.35 4.39 15.86
N ARG A 237 -37.12 5.56 15.25
CA ARG A 237 -37.53 5.85 13.87
C ARG A 237 -36.99 4.82 12.87
N GLU A 238 -35.70 4.50 12.95
CA GLU A 238 -35.05 3.57 12.01
C GLU A 238 -35.68 2.17 12.08
N LYS A 239 -35.87 1.64 13.29
CA LYS A 239 -36.47 0.33 13.50
C LYS A 239 -37.92 0.26 12.97
N LYS A 240 -38.72 1.30 13.21
CA LYS A 240 -40.10 1.37 12.69
C LYS A 240 -40.13 1.47 11.16
N LEU A 241 -39.20 2.22 10.57
CA LEU A 241 -39.08 2.30 9.11
C LEU A 241 -38.70 0.95 8.52
N ASP A 242 -37.80 0.21 9.15
CA ASP A 242 -37.40 -1.13 8.73
C ASP A 242 -38.58 -2.13 8.83
N GLU A 243 -39.34 -2.09 9.93
CA GLU A 243 -40.54 -2.92 10.12
C GLU A 243 -41.62 -2.61 9.06
N VAL A 244 -41.86 -1.33 8.77
CA VAL A 244 -42.83 -0.93 7.74
C VAL A 244 -42.34 -1.29 6.33
N ALA A 245 -41.05 -1.12 6.03
CA ALA A 245 -40.46 -1.53 4.76
C ALA A 245 -40.64 -3.04 4.51
N GLU A 246 -40.48 -3.87 5.54
CA GLU A 246 -40.69 -5.31 5.45
C GLU A 246 -42.14 -5.70 5.08
N LEU A 247 -43.12 -4.86 5.35
CA LEU A 247 -44.53 -5.15 5.01
C LEU A 247 -44.81 -5.09 3.50
N ILE A 248 -44.16 -4.17 2.77
CA ILE A 248 -44.39 -3.99 1.33
C ILE A 248 -43.46 -4.87 0.47
N GLU A 249 -42.30 -5.25 1.02
CA GLU A 249 -41.26 -6.05 0.34
C GLU A 249 -41.51 -7.56 0.45
N LYS A 250 -42.75 -8.00 0.28
CA LYS A 250 -43.15 -9.41 0.23
C LYS A 250 -43.73 -9.76 -1.13
N ASP A 251 -43.86 -11.05 -1.43
CA ASP A 251 -44.46 -11.58 -2.66
C ASP A 251 -43.84 -10.99 -3.94
N LEU A 252 -42.52 -10.83 -3.94
CA LEU A 252 -41.78 -10.26 -5.07
C LEU A 252 -41.64 -11.28 -6.21
N THR A 253 -41.66 -10.82 -7.45
CA THR A 253 -41.36 -11.63 -8.64
C THR A 253 -39.91 -11.44 -9.03
N LEU A 254 -39.15 -12.54 -9.11
CA LEU A 254 -37.74 -12.52 -9.48
C LEU A 254 -37.60 -12.17 -10.97
N ILE A 255 -36.83 -11.13 -11.29
CA ILE A 255 -36.49 -10.76 -12.67
C ILE A 255 -35.23 -11.51 -13.12
N GLY A 256 -34.22 -11.50 -12.25
CA GLY A 256 -32.91 -12.03 -12.56
C GLY A 256 -31.84 -11.60 -11.57
N CYS A 257 -30.58 -11.74 -11.96
CA CYS A 257 -29.43 -11.30 -11.18
C CYS A 257 -28.37 -10.60 -12.03
N THR A 258 -27.61 -9.75 -11.38
CA THR A 258 -26.47 -9.04 -11.95
C THR A 258 -25.19 -9.58 -11.34
N ALA A 259 -24.10 -9.49 -12.09
CA ALA A 259 -22.77 -9.87 -11.66
C ALA A 259 -21.77 -8.76 -12.02
N ILE A 260 -21.24 -8.11 -11.00
CA ILE A 260 -20.30 -7.00 -11.10
C ILE A 260 -18.89 -7.53 -10.82
N GLU A 261 -17.96 -7.27 -11.72
CA GLU A 261 -16.55 -7.60 -11.55
C GLU A 261 -15.86 -6.53 -10.68
N ASP A 262 -15.27 -6.99 -9.58
CA ASP A 262 -14.33 -6.20 -8.79
C ASP A 262 -12.91 -6.46 -9.31
N LYS A 263 -12.48 -5.66 -10.29
CA LYS A 263 -11.17 -5.83 -10.90
C LYS A 263 -10.05 -5.62 -9.90
N LEU A 264 -9.09 -6.54 -9.92
CA LEU A 264 -7.80 -6.32 -9.28
C LEU A 264 -7.12 -5.09 -9.89
N GLN A 265 -6.38 -4.37 -9.05
CA GLN A 265 -5.54 -3.28 -9.54
C GLN A 265 -4.46 -3.82 -10.49
N GLU A 266 -4.06 -2.99 -11.44
CA GLU A 266 -3.03 -3.31 -12.42
C GLU A 266 -1.71 -3.73 -11.74
N GLY A 267 -1.17 -4.90 -12.11
CA GLY A 267 0.11 -5.38 -11.61
C GLY A 267 0.10 -5.92 -10.17
N VAL A 268 -1.06 -6.18 -9.58
CA VAL A 268 -1.14 -6.83 -8.25
C VAL A 268 -0.53 -8.24 -8.24
N PRO A 269 -0.84 -9.14 -9.19
CA PRO A 269 -0.28 -10.50 -9.16
C PRO A 269 1.25 -10.51 -9.26
N THR A 270 1.81 -9.69 -10.17
CA THR A 270 3.27 -9.57 -10.34
C THR A 270 3.95 -8.94 -9.13
N CYS A 271 3.31 -7.96 -8.48
CA CYS A 271 3.79 -7.36 -7.24
C CYS A 271 3.87 -8.41 -6.12
N ILE A 272 2.79 -9.17 -5.90
CA ILE A 272 2.72 -10.22 -4.86
C ILE A 272 3.79 -11.30 -5.09
N GLU A 273 3.96 -11.75 -6.34
CA GLU A 273 4.99 -12.72 -6.70
C GLU A 273 6.41 -12.18 -6.39
N THR A 274 6.69 -10.94 -6.78
CA THR A 274 7.99 -10.29 -6.57
C THR A 274 8.30 -10.14 -5.08
N LEU A 275 7.32 -9.72 -4.27
CA LEU A 275 7.46 -9.60 -2.81
C LEU A 275 7.59 -10.97 -2.14
N SER A 276 6.89 -11.99 -2.64
CA SER A 276 7.04 -13.38 -2.15
C SER A 276 8.45 -13.92 -2.41
N ARG A 277 9.01 -13.68 -3.61
CA ARG A 277 10.40 -14.04 -3.96
C ARG A 277 11.42 -13.32 -3.08
N ALA A 278 11.14 -12.07 -2.69
CA ALA A 278 11.92 -11.30 -1.72
C ALA A 278 11.91 -11.89 -0.30
N GLY A 279 11.09 -12.92 -0.04
CA GLY A 279 10.96 -13.59 1.26
C GLY A 279 9.95 -12.92 2.19
N ILE A 280 9.10 -12.03 1.68
CA ILE A 280 8.02 -11.39 2.44
C ILE A 280 6.81 -12.32 2.45
N LYS A 281 6.29 -12.64 3.64
CA LYS A 281 5.06 -13.43 3.79
C LYS A 281 3.86 -12.51 3.71
N ILE A 282 2.91 -12.83 2.83
CA ILE A 282 1.75 -11.98 2.54
C ILE A 282 0.50 -12.63 3.14
N TRP A 283 -0.21 -11.86 3.96
CA TRP A 283 -1.42 -12.29 4.65
C TRP A 283 -2.55 -11.37 4.19
N VAL A 284 -3.68 -11.94 3.76
CA VAL A 284 -4.85 -11.21 3.29
C VAL A 284 -5.93 -11.26 4.36
N LEU A 285 -6.37 -10.09 4.83
CA LEU A 285 -7.40 -9.95 5.86
C LEU A 285 -8.60 -9.20 5.26
N THR A 286 -9.63 -9.94 4.83
CA THR A 286 -10.80 -9.37 4.14
C THR A 286 -12.11 -9.53 4.92
N GLY A 287 -13.03 -8.58 4.73
CA GLY A 287 -14.40 -8.68 5.19
C GLY A 287 -15.29 -9.56 4.30
N ASP A 288 -14.79 -10.01 3.14
CA ASP A 288 -15.55 -10.77 2.16
C ASP A 288 -15.83 -12.22 2.58
N LYS A 289 -16.75 -12.87 1.85
CA LYS A 289 -17.03 -14.30 1.97
C LYS A 289 -15.80 -15.14 1.62
N MET A 290 -15.75 -16.34 2.18
CA MET A 290 -14.59 -17.24 2.06
C MET A 290 -14.32 -17.63 0.60
N GLU A 291 -15.36 -17.94 -0.18
CA GLU A 291 -15.24 -18.36 -1.58
C GLU A 291 -14.60 -17.24 -2.42
N THR A 292 -15.07 -16.01 -2.25
CA THR A 292 -14.53 -14.82 -2.92
C THR A 292 -13.08 -14.56 -2.53
N ALA A 293 -12.75 -14.65 -1.24
CA ALA A 293 -11.39 -14.44 -0.74
C ALA A 293 -10.41 -15.49 -1.29
N ILE A 294 -10.82 -16.76 -1.36
CA ILE A 294 -10.04 -17.85 -1.96
C ILE A 294 -9.82 -17.57 -3.45
N ASN A 295 -10.86 -17.18 -4.17
CA ASN A 295 -10.76 -16.86 -5.60
C ASN A 295 -9.83 -15.67 -5.89
N ILE A 296 -9.91 -14.60 -5.10
CA ILE A 296 -8.97 -13.48 -5.16
C ILE A 296 -7.55 -13.94 -4.86
N ALA A 297 -7.35 -14.80 -3.85
CA ALA A 297 -6.04 -15.34 -3.52
C ALA A 297 -5.44 -16.17 -4.67
N TYR A 298 -6.25 -16.93 -5.42
CA TYR A 298 -5.81 -17.61 -6.64
C TYR A 298 -5.48 -16.63 -7.77
N ALA A 299 -6.33 -15.63 -8.04
CA ALA A 299 -6.07 -14.64 -9.10
C ALA A 299 -4.79 -13.83 -8.84
N CYS A 300 -4.50 -13.56 -7.57
CA CYS A 300 -3.28 -12.91 -7.12
C CYS A 300 -2.03 -13.83 -7.08
N ASN A 301 -2.14 -15.13 -7.45
CA ASN A 301 -1.08 -16.14 -7.27
C ASN A 301 -0.56 -16.25 -5.82
N LEU A 302 -1.41 -15.93 -4.84
CA LEU A 302 -1.09 -16.07 -3.41
C LEU A 302 -1.28 -17.52 -2.94
N ILE A 303 -2.24 -18.23 -3.54
CA ILE A 303 -2.49 -19.66 -3.36
C ILE A 303 -2.40 -20.33 -4.73
N ASN A 304 -1.69 -21.46 -4.80
CA ASN A 304 -1.56 -22.26 -6.01
C ASN A 304 -2.09 -23.69 -5.76
N ASN A 305 -2.44 -24.42 -6.82
CA ASN A 305 -2.89 -25.82 -6.71
C ASN A 305 -1.85 -26.77 -6.09
N GLU A 306 -0.56 -26.44 -6.26
CA GLU A 306 0.54 -27.19 -5.64
C GLU A 306 0.61 -27.00 -4.12
N MET A 307 -0.11 -26.01 -3.57
CA MET A 307 -0.10 -25.72 -2.15
C MET A 307 -1.13 -26.57 -1.40
N LYS A 308 -0.73 -27.13 -0.26
CA LYS A 308 -1.67 -27.75 0.68
C LYS A 308 -2.41 -26.65 1.44
N GLN A 309 -3.73 -26.66 1.32
CA GLN A 309 -4.62 -25.71 1.98
C GLN A 309 -5.19 -26.30 3.27
N PHE A 310 -5.06 -25.55 4.36
CA PHE A 310 -5.73 -25.79 5.62
C PHE A 310 -6.91 -24.83 5.72
N ILE A 311 -8.14 -25.36 5.77
CA ILE A 311 -9.36 -24.56 5.80
C ILE A 311 -10.04 -24.76 7.16
N ILE A 312 -10.17 -23.68 7.93
CA ILE A 312 -10.85 -23.66 9.23
C ILE A 312 -12.10 -22.78 9.07
N SER A 313 -13.24 -23.43 8.86
CA SER A 313 -14.52 -22.78 8.61
C SER A 313 -15.53 -23.06 9.73
N SER A 314 -16.43 -22.12 9.98
CA SER A 314 -17.58 -22.32 10.87
C SER A 314 -18.77 -22.97 10.15
N GLU A 315 -18.70 -23.20 8.84
CA GLU A 315 -19.81 -23.66 8.01
C GLU A 315 -19.94 -25.20 7.91
N THR A 316 -19.26 -25.94 8.76
CA THR A 316 -19.34 -27.42 8.82
C THR A 316 -20.70 -27.87 9.35
N ASP A 317 -21.23 -28.99 8.84
CA ASP A 317 -22.54 -29.53 9.23
C ASP A 317 -22.69 -29.71 10.75
N ALA A 318 -21.62 -30.17 11.41
CA ALA A 318 -21.58 -30.33 12.87
C ALA A 318 -21.75 -29.01 13.64
N ILE A 319 -21.27 -27.89 13.11
CA ILE A 319 -21.40 -26.57 13.75
C ILE A 319 -22.79 -26.00 13.51
N ARG A 320 -23.33 -26.20 12.29
CA ARG A 320 -24.70 -25.78 11.93
C ARG A 320 -25.77 -26.49 12.76
N GLU A 321 -25.59 -27.79 13.03
CA GLU A 321 -26.50 -28.53 13.91
C GLU A 321 -26.55 -28.00 15.34
N VAL A 322 -25.44 -27.50 15.88
CA VAL A 322 -25.36 -26.93 17.23
C VAL A 322 -25.88 -25.48 17.22
N GLU A 323 -25.60 -24.70 16.18
CA GLU A 323 -26.19 -23.37 16.00
C GLU A 323 -27.74 -23.44 15.96
N ASN A 324 -28.30 -24.46 15.31
CA ASN A 324 -29.76 -24.66 15.24
C ASN A 324 -30.42 -25.00 16.59
N ARG A 325 -29.65 -25.47 17.59
CA ARG A 325 -30.18 -25.78 18.94
C ARG A 325 -30.30 -24.53 19.82
N GLY A 326 -29.65 -23.43 19.46
CA GLY A 326 -29.89 -22.10 20.03
C GLY A 326 -29.21 -21.74 21.36
N ASP A 327 -28.42 -22.63 21.98
CA ASP A 327 -27.67 -22.29 23.22
C ASP A 327 -26.32 -21.64 22.91
N GLN A 328 -26.20 -20.34 23.17
CA GLN A 328 -24.98 -19.55 22.92
C GLN A 328 -23.75 -20.05 23.70
N VAL A 329 -23.92 -20.61 24.90
CA VAL A 329 -22.79 -21.06 25.72
C VAL A 329 -22.24 -22.39 25.21
N GLU A 330 -23.15 -23.30 24.84
CA GLU A 330 -22.79 -24.58 24.26
C GLU A 330 -22.11 -24.41 22.90
N ILE A 331 -22.64 -23.52 22.05
CA ILE A 331 -22.03 -23.14 20.77
C ILE A 331 -20.59 -22.64 20.97
N ALA A 332 -20.37 -21.70 21.90
CA ALA A 332 -19.05 -21.13 22.13
C ALA A 332 -18.03 -22.17 22.63
N ARG A 333 -18.45 -23.10 23.50
CA ARG A 333 -17.60 -24.17 24.01
C ARG A 333 -17.25 -25.17 22.90
N PHE A 334 -18.26 -25.63 22.16
CA PHE A 334 -18.09 -26.56 21.05
C PHE A 334 -17.19 -25.97 19.97
N MET A 335 -17.44 -24.72 19.55
CA MET A 335 -16.61 -24.00 18.58
C MET A 335 -15.14 -23.89 19.04
N LYS A 336 -14.89 -23.58 20.31
CA LYS A 336 -13.54 -23.48 20.84
C LYS A 336 -12.81 -24.82 20.84
N GLU A 337 -13.50 -25.91 21.21
CA GLU A 337 -12.93 -27.27 21.18
C GLU A 337 -12.67 -27.75 19.75
N GLU A 338 -13.59 -27.47 18.83
CA GLU A 338 -13.47 -27.81 17.41
C GLU A 338 -12.30 -27.07 16.76
N VAL A 339 -12.22 -25.75 16.94
CA VAL A 339 -11.09 -24.93 16.45
C VAL A 339 -9.77 -25.40 17.04
N LYS A 340 -9.74 -25.78 18.33
CA LYS A 340 -8.53 -26.34 18.96
C LYS A 340 -8.13 -27.67 18.31
N ARG A 341 -9.08 -28.55 18.02
CA ARG A 341 -8.82 -29.85 17.38
C ARG A 341 -8.26 -29.66 15.97
N GLU A 342 -8.91 -28.82 15.16
CA GLU A 342 -8.48 -28.54 13.78
C GLU A 342 -7.11 -27.84 13.74
N LEU A 343 -6.86 -26.86 14.62
CA LEU A 343 -5.54 -26.22 14.72
C LEU A 343 -4.44 -27.21 15.07
N LYS A 344 -4.71 -28.13 16.01
CA LYS A 344 -3.73 -29.14 16.42
C LYS A 344 -3.42 -30.10 15.27
N LYS A 345 -4.45 -30.60 14.59
CA LYS A 345 -4.32 -31.46 13.41
C LYS A 345 -3.52 -30.78 12.30
N CYS A 346 -3.90 -29.55 11.94
CA CYS A 346 -3.19 -28.78 10.90
C CYS A 346 -1.73 -28.50 11.28
N LEU A 347 -1.44 -28.25 12.57
CA LEU A 347 -0.07 -28.01 13.03
C LEU A 347 0.80 -29.26 12.91
N GLU A 348 0.28 -30.43 13.28
CA GLU A 348 0.97 -31.72 13.16
C GLU A 348 1.24 -32.06 11.67
N GLU A 349 0.25 -31.88 10.80
CA GLU A 349 0.39 -32.05 9.35
C GLU A 349 1.43 -31.07 8.76
N ALA A 350 1.37 -29.80 9.16
CA ALA A 350 2.30 -28.77 8.70
C ALA A 350 3.76 -29.09 9.10
N GLN A 351 3.97 -29.57 10.33
CA GLN A 351 5.30 -29.98 10.81
C GLN A 351 5.84 -31.17 10.01
N HIS A 352 5.00 -32.16 9.71
CA HIS A 352 5.39 -33.31 8.90
C HIS A 352 5.88 -32.91 7.49
N HIS A 353 5.15 -32.00 6.84
CA HIS A 353 5.54 -31.49 5.52
C HIS A 353 6.79 -30.62 5.53
N LEU A 354 7.04 -29.87 6.61
CA LEU A 354 8.23 -29.03 6.78
C LEU A 354 9.54 -29.82 6.90
N HIS A 355 9.48 -31.04 7.47
CA HIS A 355 10.64 -31.93 7.58
C HIS A 355 10.97 -32.64 6.27
N THR A 356 10.07 -32.59 5.28
CA THR A 356 10.30 -33.17 3.96
C THR A 356 10.94 -32.11 3.05
N ILE A 357 12.14 -32.37 2.53
CA ILE A 357 12.96 -31.42 1.73
C ILE A 357 12.20 -30.88 0.49
N SER A 358 11.23 -31.64 -0.03
CA SER A 358 10.35 -31.26 -1.14
C SER A 358 8.86 -31.24 -0.75
N GLY A 359 8.54 -30.83 0.49
CA GLY A 359 7.14 -30.66 0.91
C GLY A 359 6.42 -29.55 0.11
N PRO A 360 5.11 -29.67 -0.12
CA PRO A 360 4.32 -28.62 -0.77
C PRO A 360 4.31 -27.34 0.09
N LYS A 361 4.21 -26.18 -0.56
CA LYS A 361 3.96 -24.93 0.16
C LYS A 361 2.61 -25.02 0.88
N LEU A 362 2.51 -24.42 2.06
CA LEU A 362 1.31 -24.49 2.89
C LEU A 362 0.55 -23.16 2.85
N ALA A 363 -0.78 -23.20 2.80
CA ALA A 363 -1.67 -22.04 2.87
C ALA A 363 -2.75 -22.26 3.95
N LEU A 364 -3.04 -21.22 4.73
CA LEU A 364 -4.09 -21.26 5.77
C LEU A 364 -5.25 -20.34 5.38
N VAL A 365 -6.47 -20.85 5.41
CA VAL A 365 -7.71 -20.10 5.26
C VAL A 365 -8.54 -20.24 6.54
N ILE A 366 -8.89 -19.12 7.18
CA ILE A 366 -9.66 -19.12 8.43
C ILE A 366 -10.82 -18.13 8.37
N ASP A 367 -11.99 -18.55 8.83
CA ASP A 367 -13.16 -17.69 8.96
C ASP A 367 -13.11 -16.78 10.20
N GLY A 368 -13.75 -15.61 10.12
CA GLY A 368 -13.79 -14.61 11.19
C GLY A 368 -14.42 -15.10 12.49
N LYS A 369 -15.44 -15.98 12.43
CA LYS A 369 -16.02 -16.59 13.63
C LYS A 369 -15.01 -17.52 14.31
N CYS A 370 -14.36 -18.40 13.55
CA CYS A 370 -13.32 -19.31 14.06
C CYS A 370 -12.09 -18.55 14.57
N LEU A 371 -11.71 -17.48 13.88
CA LEU A 371 -10.58 -16.63 14.24
C LEU A 371 -10.76 -15.98 15.61
N MET A 372 -11.98 -15.57 15.97
CA MET A 372 -12.27 -15.02 17.30
C MET A 372 -11.85 -15.97 18.41
N TYR A 373 -12.18 -17.27 18.29
CA TYR A 373 -11.77 -18.29 19.26
C TYR A 373 -10.29 -18.65 19.14
N ALA A 374 -9.74 -18.65 17.93
CA ALA A 374 -8.31 -18.92 17.71
C ALA A 374 -7.39 -17.82 18.28
N LEU A 375 -7.89 -16.58 18.41
CA LEU A 375 -7.18 -15.46 19.03
C LEU A 375 -7.20 -15.47 20.57
N ASP A 376 -7.97 -16.38 21.19
CA ASP A 376 -7.99 -16.58 22.64
C ASP A 376 -6.56 -16.85 23.17
N PRO A 377 -6.17 -16.30 24.34
CA PRO A 377 -4.85 -16.51 24.93
C PRO A 377 -4.37 -17.97 24.98
N SER A 378 -5.30 -18.93 25.11
CA SER A 378 -5.02 -20.36 25.13
C SER A 378 -4.64 -20.96 23.77
N LEU A 379 -5.16 -20.41 22.66
CA LEU A 379 -4.98 -20.96 21.31
C LEU A 379 -4.07 -20.10 20.41
N ARG A 380 -3.90 -18.82 20.72
CA ARG A 380 -3.17 -17.85 19.88
C ARG A 380 -1.74 -18.25 19.53
N VAL A 381 -1.07 -19.01 20.40
CA VAL A 381 0.30 -19.51 20.16
C VAL A 381 0.31 -20.61 19.10
N MET A 382 -0.68 -21.52 19.15
CA MET A 382 -0.84 -22.56 18.12
C MET A 382 -1.19 -21.95 16.77
N LEU A 383 -2.13 -20.99 16.75
CA LEU A 383 -2.47 -20.24 15.54
C LEU A 383 -1.23 -19.58 14.96
N LEU A 384 -0.46 -18.85 15.77
CA LEU A 384 0.75 -18.17 15.31
C LEU A 384 1.77 -19.15 14.73
N ASN A 385 2.03 -20.28 15.38
CA ASN A 385 2.98 -21.28 14.89
C ASN A 385 2.54 -21.89 13.56
N LEU A 386 1.25 -22.22 13.41
CA LEU A 386 0.67 -22.71 12.16
C LEU A 386 0.81 -21.66 11.05
N SER A 387 0.43 -20.42 11.32
CA SER A 387 0.48 -19.33 10.35
C SER A 387 1.91 -18.96 9.94
N LEU A 388 2.89 -19.06 10.86
CA LEU A 388 4.31 -18.85 10.55
C LEU A 388 4.92 -19.98 9.72
N ASN A 389 4.36 -21.19 9.76
CA ASN A 389 4.76 -22.29 8.90
C ASN A 389 4.14 -22.19 7.49
N CYS A 390 3.01 -21.50 7.37
CA CYS A 390 2.39 -21.23 6.08
C CYS A 390 3.17 -20.19 5.25
N SER A 391 3.06 -20.33 3.93
CA SER A 391 3.57 -19.37 2.94
C SER A 391 2.60 -18.19 2.77
N SER A 392 1.30 -18.48 2.77
CA SER A 392 0.22 -17.50 2.69
C SER A 392 -0.87 -17.79 3.72
N VAL A 393 -1.55 -16.73 4.17
CA VAL A 393 -2.66 -16.81 5.13
C VAL A 393 -3.78 -15.91 4.64
N VAL A 394 -5.01 -16.42 4.61
CA VAL A 394 -6.21 -15.69 4.21
C VAL A 394 -7.22 -15.76 5.35
N CYS A 395 -7.56 -14.61 5.92
CA CYS A 395 -8.64 -14.49 6.90
C CYS A 395 -9.84 -13.86 6.24
N CYS A 396 -11.00 -14.52 6.32
CA CYS A 396 -12.24 -14.13 5.67
C CYS A 396 -13.24 -13.61 6.71
N ARG A 397 -14.21 -12.78 6.29
CA ARG A 397 -15.26 -12.20 7.16
C ARG A 397 -14.72 -11.57 8.45
N VAL A 398 -13.55 -10.94 8.41
CA VAL A 398 -12.94 -10.36 9.61
C VAL A 398 -13.39 -8.93 9.87
N SER A 399 -13.64 -8.60 11.14
CA SER A 399 -13.96 -7.24 11.57
C SER A 399 -12.70 -6.35 11.66
N PRO A 400 -12.84 -5.00 11.61
CA PRO A 400 -11.72 -4.08 11.77
C PRO A 400 -10.89 -4.32 13.05
N LEU A 401 -11.55 -4.69 14.14
CA LEU A 401 -10.88 -5.01 15.41
C LEU A 401 -10.07 -6.31 15.29
N GLN A 402 -10.62 -7.34 14.64
CA GLN A 402 -9.92 -8.60 14.41
C GLN A 402 -8.68 -8.41 13.52
N LYS A 403 -8.76 -7.57 12.47
CA LYS A 403 -7.60 -7.24 11.63
C LYS A 403 -6.43 -6.68 12.46
N ALA A 404 -6.73 -5.76 13.37
CA ALA A 404 -5.75 -5.19 14.29
C ALA A 404 -5.20 -6.22 15.28
N GLN A 405 -6.04 -7.11 15.82
CA GLN A 405 -5.63 -8.18 16.73
C GLN A 405 -4.68 -9.19 16.06
N VAL A 406 -4.97 -9.62 14.83
CA VAL A 406 -4.09 -10.51 14.06
C VAL A 406 -2.74 -9.83 13.82
N THR A 407 -2.74 -8.58 13.40
CA THR A 407 -1.52 -7.80 13.16
C THR A 407 -0.68 -7.66 14.44
N SER A 408 -1.33 -7.40 15.57
CA SER A 408 -0.70 -7.31 16.90
C SER A 408 -0.15 -8.66 17.37
N LEU A 409 -0.85 -9.77 17.10
CA LEU A 409 -0.40 -11.13 17.41
C LEU A 409 0.92 -11.44 16.69
N VAL A 410 1.02 -11.14 15.39
CA VAL A 410 2.25 -11.36 14.62
C VAL A 410 3.37 -10.44 15.08
N LYS A 411 3.07 -9.15 15.28
CA LYS A 411 4.03 -8.14 15.76
C LYS A 411 4.66 -8.54 17.09
N LYS A 412 3.85 -8.91 18.09
CA LYS A 412 4.32 -9.24 19.43
C LYS A 412 4.86 -10.67 19.52
N GLY A 413 4.20 -11.63 18.87
CA GLY A 413 4.50 -13.05 18.97
C GLY A 413 5.69 -13.49 18.12
N ALA A 414 5.76 -13.07 16.84
CA ALA A 414 6.83 -13.49 15.93
C ALA A 414 8.11 -12.66 16.05
N ARG A 415 8.05 -11.51 16.74
CA ARG A 415 9.14 -10.50 16.82
C ARG A 415 9.72 -10.17 15.44
N LYS A 416 8.83 -10.06 14.45
CA LYS A 416 9.15 -9.64 13.07
C LYS A 416 8.56 -8.27 12.80
N ILE A 417 9.18 -7.54 11.87
CA ILE A 417 8.62 -6.30 11.35
C ILE A 417 7.37 -6.63 10.53
N THR A 418 6.30 -5.89 10.79
CA THR A 418 4.99 -6.09 10.16
C THR A 418 4.64 -4.83 9.39
N LEU A 419 4.18 -5.02 8.16
CA LEU A 419 3.62 -3.97 7.32
C LEU A 419 2.15 -4.29 7.06
N SER A 420 1.30 -3.29 7.20
CA SER A 420 -0.12 -3.37 6.87
C SER A 420 -0.46 -2.34 5.81
N ILE A 421 -1.26 -2.74 4.84
CA ILE A 421 -1.71 -1.90 3.74
C ILE A 421 -3.23 -1.94 3.64
N GLY A 422 -3.86 -0.80 3.39
CA GLY A 422 -5.32 -0.68 3.22
C GLY A 422 -5.73 0.66 2.62
N ASP A 423 -6.94 0.75 2.10
CA ASP A 423 -7.54 1.93 1.46
C ASP A 423 -8.70 2.52 2.27
N GLY A 424 -9.44 1.68 3.00
CA GLY A 424 -10.67 2.08 3.70
C GLY A 424 -10.50 2.40 5.19
N ALA A 425 -11.56 3.00 5.76
CA ALA A 425 -11.67 3.24 7.20
C ALA A 425 -11.62 1.94 8.03
N ASN A 426 -12.03 0.81 7.44
CA ASN A 426 -11.99 -0.52 8.06
C ASN A 426 -10.56 -1.02 8.36
N ASP A 427 -9.56 -0.45 7.69
CA ASP A 427 -8.17 -0.87 7.81
C ASP A 427 -7.34 0.06 8.70
N VAL A 428 -7.90 1.18 9.16
CA VAL A 428 -7.20 2.17 10.00
C VAL A 428 -6.63 1.53 11.27
N SER A 429 -7.42 0.71 11.96
CA SER A 429 -6.98 -0.01 13.17
C SER A 429 -5.86 -1.01 12.89
N MET A 430 -5.89 -1.65 11.71
CA MET A 430 -4.86 -2.56 11.25
C MET A 430 -3.55 -1.81 10.93
N ILE A 431 -3.67 -0.69 10.22
CA ILE A 431 -2.59 0.24 9.85
C ILE A 431 -1.83 0.71 11.08
N GLN A 432 -2.56 1.20 12.09
CA GLN A 432 -1.97 1.70 13.34
C GLN A 432 -1.37 0.59 14.21
N ALA A 433 -1.84 -0.66 14.08
CA ALA A 433 -1.32 -1.77 14.87
C ALA A 433 0.05 -2.27 14.37
N ALA A 434 0.37 -2.11 13.09
CA ALA A 434 1.60 -2.59 12.47
C ALA A 434 2.86 -1.79 12.91
N HIS A 435 4.03 -2.16 12.38
CA HIS A 435 5.23 -1.33 12.52
C HIS A 435 5.30 -0.25 11.43
N ILE A 436 4.78 -0.58 10.24
CA ILE A 436 4.74 0.30 9.08
C ILE A 436 3.31 0.24 8.53
N GLY A 437 2.64 1.38 8.51
CA GLY A 437 1.31 1.57 7.93
C GLY A 437 1.40 2.17 6.53
N VAL A 438 0.77 1.53 5.54
CA VAL A 438 0.68 2.04 4.17
C VAL A 438 -0.79 2.27 3.79
N GLY A 439 -1.14 3.51 3.46
CA GLY A 439 -2.46 3.87 2.97
C GLY A 439 -2.49 3.90 1.44
N ILE A 440 -3.50 3.29 0.83
CA ILE A 440 -3.76 3.43 -0.60
C ILE A 440 -4.71 4.62 -0.81
N SER A 441 -4.31 5.59 -1.63
CA SER A 441 -5.14 6.73 -2.01
C SER A 441 -6.16 6.30 -3.06
N GLY A 442 -7.33 5.86 -2.58
CA GLY A 442 -8.47 5.45 -3.40
C GLY A 442 -9.60 6.47 -3.45
N LEU A 443 -10.66 6.13 -4.19
CA LEU A 443 -11.90 6.92 -4.28
C LEU A 443 -12.82 6.74 -3.07
N GLU A 444 -12.59 5.71 -2.25
CA GLU A 444 -13.44 5.34 -1.10
C GLU A 444 -13.18 6.17 0.17
N GLY A 445 -12.26 7.13 0.12
CA GLY A 445 -11.96 8.08 1.19
C GLY A 445 -10.47 8.16 1.53
N MET A 446 -10.08 9.22 2.25
CA MET A 446 -8.67 9.46 2.64
C MET A 446 -8.32 8.99 4.05
N GLN A 447 -9.24 8.31 4.76
CA GLN A 447 -9.07 7.95 6.17
C GLN A 447 -7.84 7.05 6.40
N ALA A 448 -7.67 5.99 5.59
CA ALA A 448 -6.51 5.11 5.67
C ALA A 448 -5.20 5.85 5.39
N VAL A 449 -5.21 6.75 4.39
CA VAL A 449 -4.06 7.58 4.01
C VAL A 449 -3.64 8.50 5.16
N MET A 450 -4.60 9.19 5.78
CA MET A 450 -4.33 10.11 6.90
C MET A 450 -3.80 9.39 8.14
N ALA A 451 -4.15 8.11 8.32
CA ALA A 451 -3.71 7.30 9.44
C ALA A 451 -2.43 6.47 9.17
N SER A 452 -1.86 6.58 7.97
CA SER A 452 -0.72 5.76 7.52
C SER A 452 0.62 6.51 7.57
N ASP A 453 1.73 5.77 7.66
CA ASP A 453 3.09 6.33 7.58
C ASP A 453 3.47 6.70 6.14
N PHE A 454 3.00 5.90 5.17
CA PHE A 454 3.23 6.11 3.74
C PHE A 454 1.91 6.06 2.97
N ALA A 455 1.71 7.02 2.07
CA ALA A 455 0.59 7.05 1.15
C ALA A 455 1.06 6.65 -0.27
N ILE A 456 0.44 5.64 -0.87
CA ILE A 456 0.68 5.25 -2.27
C ILE A 456 -0.62 5.25 -3.06
N ALA A 457 -0.58 5.51 -4.37
CA ALA A 457 -1.80 5.55 -5.18
C ALA A 457 -2.33 4.14 -5.54
N GLN A 458 -1.45 3.16 -5.70
CA GLN A 458 -1.79 1.81 -6.17
C GLN A 458 -0.89 0.77 -5.50
N PHE A 459 -1.38 -0.45 -5.38
CA PHE A 459 -0.66 -1.55 -4.74
C PHE A 459 0.67 -1.91 -5.43
N ARG A 460 0.78 -1.76 -6.76
CA ARG A 460 2.01 -2.08 -7.52
C ARG A 460 3.24 -1.30 -7.05
N TYR A 461 3.06 -0.08 -6.54
CA TYR A 461 4.16 0.77 -6.06
C TYR A 461 4.77 0.28 -4.74
N LEU A 462 4.12 -0.68 -4.07
CA LEU A 462 4.69 -1.33 -2.89
C LEU A 462 6.01 -2.05 -3.22
N THR A 463 6.16 -2.55 -4.46
CA THR A 463 7.42 -3.15 -4.93
C THR A 463 8.57 -2.14 -4.90
N ASP A 464 8.35 -0.93 -5.42
CA ASP A 464 9.37 0.13 -5.42
C ASP A 464 9.64 0.64 -3.99
N LEU A 465 8.59 0.85 -3.20
CA LEU A 465 8.71 1.32 -1.82
C LEU A 465 9.56 0.37 -0.97
N LEU A 466 9.35 -0.94 -1.08
CA LEU A 466 10.06 -1.92 -0.25
C LEU A 466 11.42 -2.31 -0.85
N LEU A 467 11.43 -2.82 -2.09
CA LEU A 467 12.63 -3.43 -2.66
C LEU A 467 13.68 -2.40 -3.05
N VAL A 468 13.28 -1.18 -3.40
CA VAL A 468 14.22 -0.11 -3.74
C VAL A 468 14.45 0.79 -2.53
N HIS A 469 13.43 1.53 -2.10
CA HIS A 469 13.60 2.55 -1.06
C HIS A 469 13.84 1.94 0.32
N GLY A 470 13.10 0.90 0.69
CA GLY A 470 13.26 0.19 1.96
C GLY A 470 14.65 -0.45 2.10
N ARG A 471 15.12 -1.15 1.06
CA ARG A 471 16.47 -1.74 1.04
C ARG A 471 17.56 -0.67 1.15
N TRP A 472 17.50 0.37 0.32
CA TRP A 472 18.48 1.46 0.35
C TRP A 472 18.51 2.15 1.71
N SER A 473 17.34 2.47 2.27
CA SER A 473 17.24 3.12 3.59
C SER A 473 17.88 2.26 4.69
N TYR A 474 17.56 0.96 4.73
CA TYR A 474 18.16 0.04 5.68
C TYR A 474 19.69 0.00 5.57
N LEU A 475 20.23 -0.18 4.36
CA LEU A 475 21.68 -0.25 4.13
C LEU A 475 22.39 1.07 4.50
N ARG A 476 21.84 2.21 4.07
CA ARG A 476 22.37 3.54 4.39
C ARG A 476 22.42 3.79 5.88
N ILE A 477 21.33 3.53 6.59
CA ILE A 477 21.25 3.72 8.04
C ILE A 477 22.24 2.80 8.76
N CYS A 478 22.35 1.53 8.36
CA CYS A 478 23.33 0.61 8.94
C CYS A 478 24.77 1.13 8.79
N LYS A 479 25.14 1.59 7.58
CA LYS A 479 26.47 2.16 7.32
C LYS A 479 26.69 3.45 8.12
N VAL A 480 25.74 4.36 8.13
CA VAL A 480 25.83 5.63 8.87
C VAL A 480 26.02 5.38 10.36
N ILE A 481 25.23 4.50 10.98
CA ILE A 481 25.33 4.21 12.42
C ILE A 481 26.67 3.56 12.75
N THR A 482 27.04 2.50 12.03
CA THR A 482 28.30 1.78 12.29
C THR A 482 29.52 2.67 12.10
N TYR A 483 29.53 3.48 11.04
CA TYR A 483 30.58 4.46 10.79
C TYR A 483 30.60 5.57 11.85
N PHE A 484 29.44 6.05 12.29
CA PHE A 484 29.36 7.07 13.34
C PHE A 484 29.93 6.57 14.67
N PHE A 485 29.67 5.32 15.05
CA PHE A 485 30.32 4.71 16.21
C PHE A 485 31.83 4.61 16.01
N TYR A 486 32.27 4.09 14.86
CA TYR A 486 33.68 3.95 14.53
C TYR A 486 34.44 5.29 14.62
N LYS A 487 33.93 6.37 14.00
CA LYS A 487 34.65 7.65 13.95
C LYS A 487 34.78 8.32 15.31
N ASN A 488 33.77 8.17 16.17
CA ASN A 488 33.78 8.71 17.52
C ASN A 488 34.67 7.86 18.43
N LEU A 489 34.56 6.53 18.36
CA LEU A 489 35.37 5.62 19.14
C LEU A 489 36.86 5.79 18.82
N THR A 490 37.23 5.88 17.54
CA THR A 490 38.61 6.13 17.09
C THR A 490 39.16 7.45 17.64
N PHE A 491 38.36 8.52 17.57
CA PHE A 491 38.72 9.83 18.08
C PHE A 491 38.93 9.82 19.61
N THR A 492 37.99 9.26 20.36
CA THR A 492 38.06 9.18 21.83
C THR A 492 39.18 8.27 22.30
N LEU A 493 39.36 7.11 21.68
CA LEU A 493 40.42 6.16 22.05
C LEU A 493 41.82 6.77 21.87
N THR A 494 42.02 7.65 20.89
CA THR A 494 43.31 8.35 20.73
C THR A 494 43.66 9.18 21.97
N GLN A 495 42.65 9.82 22.59
CA GLN A 495 42.84 10.54 23.86
C GLN A 495 43.00 9.59 25.05
N PHE A 496 42.30 8.45 25.03
CA PHE A 496 42.45 7.41 26.04
C PHE A 496 43.87 6.83 26.07
N TRP A 497 44.51 6.61 24.92
CA TRP A 497 45.89 6.13 24.89
C TRP A 497 46.87 7.15 25.49
N PHE A 498 46.57 8.45 25.35
CA PHE A 498 47.35 9.51 25.95
C PHE A 498 47.30 9.54 27.48
N THR A 499 46.18 9.15 28.10
CA THR A 499 46.05 9.17 29.57
C THR A 499 47.02 8.22 30.27
N PHE A 500 47.42 7.12 29.62
CA PHE A 500 48.45 6.23 30.15
C PHE A 500 49.82 6.92 30.27
N HIS A 501 50.17 7.80 29.34
CA HIS A 501 51.44 8.55 29.41
C HIS A 501 51.41 9.67 30.44
N THR A 502 50.24 10.22 30.76
CA THR A 502 50.08 11.31 31.73
C THR A 502 49.70 10.83 33.13
N GLY A 503 49.70 9.52 33.38
CA GLY A 503 49.35 8.96 34.69
C GLY A 503 47.90 9.23 35.10
N PHE A 504 46.98 9.29 34.13
CA PHE A 504 45.56 9.60 34.33
C PHE A 504 45.27 10.98 34.94
N SER A 505 46.15 11.97 34.70
CA SER A 505 46.01 13.34 35.23
C SER A 505 44.81 14.14 34.68
N GLY A 506 44.15 13.66 33.62
CA GLY A 506 43.07 14.36 32.94
C GLY A 506 43.54 15.42 31.93
N GLN A 507 44.85 15.50 31.64
CA GLN A 507 45.37 16.38 30.60
C GLN A 507 44.75 16.05 29.23
N ARG A 508 44.23 17.07 28.55
CA ARG A 508 43.60 16.92 27.23
C ARG A 508 44.66 16.71 26.16
N PHE A 509 44.44 15.70 25.31
CA PHE A 509 45.32 15.47 24.16
C PHE A 509 45.05 16.52 23.07
N TYR A 510 43.79 16.69 22.67
CA TYR A 510 43.36 17.66 21.65
C TYR A 510 42.91 18.99 22.24
N ASP A 511 43.07 20.08 21.47
CA ASP A 511 42.53 21.40 21.80
C ASP A 511 41.00 21.40 21.83
N ASP A 512 40.42 22.22 22.72
CA ASP A 512 38.98 22.29 23.00
C ASP A 512 38.13 22.54 21.75
N TRP A 513 38.60 23.41 20.85
CA TRP A 513 37.89 23.69 19.62
C TRP A 513 38.01 22.55 18.61
N PHE A 514 39.13 21.82 18.60
CA PHE A 514 39.27 20.64 17.73
C PHE A 514 38.25 19.58 18.12
N GLN A 515 38.12 19.33 19.43
CA GLN A 515 37.15 18.37 19.97
C GLN A 515 35.71 18.78 19.64
N SER A 516 35.39 20.06 19.85
CA SER A 516 34.04 20.59 19.64
C SER A 516 33.62 20.57 18.17
N LEU A 517 34.54 20.87 17.24
CA LEU A 517 34.24 20.98 15.81
C LEU A 517 34.39 19.66 15.04
N TYR A 518 35.05 18.64 15.61
CA TYR A 518 35.25 17.34 14.97
C TYR A 518 33.94 16.71 14.45
N ASN A 519 32.92 16.66 15.31
CA ASN A 519 31.65 16.03 14.96
C ASN A 519 30.71 16.94 14.17
N VAL A 520 30.91 18.26 14.22
CA VAL A 520 29.98 19.25 13.65
C VAL A 520 30.42 19.69 12.25
N ILE A 521 31.71 19.99 12.06
CA ILE A 521 32.22 20.57 10.82
C ILE A 521 33.05 19.55 10.03
N PHE A 522 34.02 18.91 10.68
CA PHE A 522 35.06 18.15 9.97
C PHE A 522 34.62 16.74 9.53
N THR A 523 33.56 16.18 10.12
CA THR A 523 33.12 14.81 9.82
C THR A 523 31.60 14.65 9.64
N ALA A 524 30.80 15.71 9.79
CA ALA A 524 29.33 15.60 9.70
C ALA A 524 28.84 15.44 8.27
N LEU A 525 29.23 16.36 7.39
CA LEU A 525 28.70 16.46 6.03
C LEU A 525 28.95 15.17 5.21
N PRO A 526 30.13 14.56 5.22
CA PRO A 526 30.38 13.33 4.46
C PRO A 526 29.46 12.18 4.89
N VAL A 527 29.22 12.03 6.20
CA VAL A 527 28.33 10.99 6.75
C VAL A 527 26.90 11.17 6.29
N ILE A 528 26.41 12.42 6.27
CA ILE A 528 25.08 12.76 5.76
C ILE A 528 24.97 12.42 4.27
N ILE A 529 25.98 12.76 3.47
CA ILE A 529 25.98 12.49 2.02
C ILE A 529 25.92 11.00 1.73
N VAL A 530 26.67 10.18 2.46
CA VAL A 530 26.58 8.71 2.37
C VAL A 530 25.19 8.22 2.75
N GLY A 531 24.61 8.76 3.84
CA GLY A 531 23.26 8.42 4.28
C GLY A 531 22.15 8.78 3.28
N LEU A 532 22.39 9.71 2.35
CA LEU A 532 21.42 10.14 1.35
C LEU A 532 21.62 9.49 -0.02
N PHE A 533 22.87 9.40 -0.48
CA PHE A 533 23.19 9.12 -1.87
C PHE A 533 23.84 7.76 -2.13
N ASP A 534 24.29 7.03 -1.10
CA ASP A 534 24.91 5.72 -1.31
C ASP A 534 23.88 4.69 -1.82
N LYS A 535 24.24 3.96 -2.86
CA LYS A 535 23.43 2.91 -3.48
C LYS A 535 24.32 1.69 -3.68
N ASP A 536 23.84 0.55 -3.22
CA ASP A 536 24.48 -0.74 -3.46
C ASP A 536 24.22 -1.20 -4.90
N VAL A 537 22.96 -1.24 -5.31
CA VAL A 537 22.53 -1.62 -6.67
C VAL A 537 21.50 -0.61 -7.19
N SER A 538 21.32 -0.55 -8.51
CA SER A 538 20.31 0.31 -9.12
C SER A 538 18.88 -0.20 -8.89
N ALA A 539 17.90 0.70 -9.06
CA ALA A 539 16.49 0.39 -8.79
C ALA A 539 15.93 -0.72 -9.69
N SER A 540 16.40 -0.84 -10.93
CA SER A 540 16.05 -1.92 -11.84
C SER A 540 16.60 -3.26 -11.38
N LEU A 541 17.88 -3.30 -10.99
CA LEU A 541 18.52 -4.53 -10.51
C LEU A 541 17.90 -5.02 -9.21
N SER A 542 17.54 -4.12 -8.29
CA SER A 542 16.84 -4.49 -7.06
C SER A 542 15.49 -5.15 -7.32
N LYS A 543 14.79 -4.75 -8.38
CA LYS A 543 13.52 -5.38 -8.80
C LYS A 543 13.73 -6.67 -9.59
N LYS A 544 14.79 -6.76 -10.39
CA LYS A 544 15.16 -7.96 -11.15
C LYS A 544 15.60 -9.11 -10.23
N TYR A 545 16.28 -8.78 -9.12
CA TYR A 545 16.73 -9.72 -8.08
C TYR A 545 16.12 -9.39 -6.70
N PRO A 546 14.81 -9.66 -6.50
CA PRO A 546 14.14 -9.38 -5.22
C PRO A 546 14.75 -10.12 -4.03
N GLU A 547 15.44 -11.24 -4.28
CA GLU A 547 16.07 -12.08 -3.26
C GLU A 547 17.10 -11.31 -2.43
N LEU A 548 17.69 -10.24 -2.97
CA LEU A 548 18.58 -9.34 -2.25
C LEU A 548 17.92 -8.82 -0.97
N TYR A 549 16.61 -8.58 -0.96
CA TYR A 549 15.88 -8.08 0.21
C TYR A 549 15.97 -9.01 1.43
N LYS A 550 16.23 -10.31 1.24
CA LYS A 550 16.37 -11.31 2.32
C LYS A 550 17.50 -10.98 3.30
N GLU A 551 18.55 -10.30 2.84
CA GLU A 551 19.65 -9.85 3.71
C GLU A 551 19.16 -8.87 4.78
N GLY A 552 18.22 -7.99 4.43
CA GLY A 552 17.59 -7.05 5.35
C GLY A 552 16.70 -7.75 6.37
N ILE A 553 15.91 -8.73 5.92
CA ILE A 553 15.05 -9.55 6.81
C ILE A 553 15.90 -10.33 7.84
N ARG A 554 17.09 -10.82 7.44
CA ARG A 554 18.04 -11.52 8.33
C ARG A 554 18.91 -10.58 9.17
N ASN A 555 18.70 -9.27 9.03
CA ASN A 555 19.52 -8.21 9.62
C ASN A 555 21.03 -8.44 9.44
N ALA A 556 21.48 -8.73 8.21
CA ALA A 556 22.86 -9.12 7.96
C ALA A 556 23.89 -8.02 8.27
N PHE A 557 23.53 -6.76 8.07
CA PHE A 557 24.47 -5.62 8.11
C PHE A 557 24.55 -4.92 9.47
N PHE A 558 23.68 -5.26 10.42
CA PHE A 558 23.66 -4.67 11.77
C PHE A 558 23.64 -5.76 12.86
N LYS A 559 24.47 -6.80 12.69
CA LYS A 559 24.72 -7.80 13.74
C LYS A 559 25.81 -7.31 14.69
N TRP A 560 25.79 -7.81 15.92
CA TRP A 560 26.84 -7.52 16.90
C TRP A 560 28.25 -7.87 16.40
N ARG A 561 28.39 -8.94 15.59
CA ARG A 561 29.66 -9.29 14.95
C ARG A 561 30.19 -8.17 14.06
N VAL A 562 29.34 -7.54 13.25
CA VAL A 562 29.71 -6.42 12.38
C VAL A 562 30.17 -5.24 13.25
N VAL A 563 29.37 -4.86 14.23
CA VAL A 563 29.70 -3.75 15.16
C VAL A 563 31.04 -4.01 15.88
N ALA A 564 31.29 -5.24 16.33
CA ALA A 564 32.55 -5.62 16.96
C ALA A 564 33.75 -5.50 16.00
N THR A 565 33.61 -5.92 14.73
CA THR A 565 34.65 -5.72 13.72
C THR A 565 34.99 -4.23 13.53
N TRP A 566 33.98 -3.37 13.42
CA TRP A 566 34.18 -1.91 13.34
C TRP A 566 34.86 -1.34 14.58
N ALA A 567 34.50 -1.83 15.77
CA ALA A 567 35.15 -1.44 17.02
C ALA A 567 36.61 -1.91 17.07
N CYS A 568 36.94 -3.12 16.64
CA CYS A 568 38.32 -3.60 16.55
C CYS A 568 39.16 -2.71 15.61
N PHE A 569 38.63 -2.32 14.46
CA PHE A 569 39.32 -1.39 13.57
C PHE A 569 39.50 0.01 14.17
N SER A 570 38.53 0.49 14.97
CA SER A 570 38.69 1.76 15.70
C SER A 570 39.81 1.72 16.74
N VAL A 571 39.97 0.60 17.44
CA VAL A 571 41.06 0.35 18.40
C VAL A 571 42.39 0.29 17.68
N TYR A 572 42.48 -0.49 16.59
CA TYR A 572 43.68 -0.58 15.76
C TYR A 572 44.12 0.79 15.23
N GLN A 573 43.20 1.55 14.63
CA GLN A 573 43.53 2.84 14.01
C GLN A 573 43.86 3.92 15.03
N SER A 574 43.12 3.99 16.15
CA SER A 574 43.46 4.91 17.24
C SER A 574 44.84 4.63 17.84
N LEU A 575 45.22 3.34 17.95
CA LEU A 575 46.55 2.96 18.39
C LEU A 575 47.61 3.37 17.36
N VAL A 576 47.37 3.15 16.06
CA VAL A 576 48.28 3.62 15.00
C VAL A 576 48.45 5.13 15.06
N PHE A 577 47.36 5.91 15.15
CA PHE A 577 47.45 7.37 15.24
C PHE A 577 48.25 7.82 16.46
N TYR A 578 47.95 7.28 17.63
CA TYR A 578 48.63 7.66 18.86
C TYR A 578 50.10 7.22 18.89
N SER A 579 50.35 5.93 18.71
CA SER A 579 51.67 5.33 18.85
C SER A 579 52.61 5.77 17.74
N PHE A 580 52.16 5.83 16.49
CA PHE A 580 53.01 6.26 15.39
C PHE A 580 53.43 7.71 15.57
N ILE A 581 52.48 8.62 15.82
CA ILE A 581 52.74 10.07 15.89
C ILE A 581 53.52 10.44 17.15
N THR A 582 53.26 9.77 18.28
CA THR A 582 54.05 9.98 19.50
C THR A 582 55.46 9.41 19.35
N ALA A 583 55.64 8.25 18.72
CA ALA A 583 56.97 7.69 18.49
C ALA A 583 57.77 8.52 17.48
N SER A 584 57.16 8.95 16.38
CA SER A 584 57.81 9.75 15.36
C SER A 584 58.01 11.21 15.77
N GLY A 585 57.20 11.72 16.69
CA GLY A 585 57.34 13.05 17.30
C GLY A 585 58.43 13.12 18.37
N ARG A 586 58.83 11.98 18.98
CA ARG A 586 59.92 11.94 19.98
C ARG A 586 61.24 12.33 19.35
N GLY A 587 61.73 13.52 19.69
CA GLY A 587 62.99 14.06 19.18
C GLY A 587 62.88 14.80 17.84
N GLY A 588 61.66 15.03 17.34
CA GLY A 588 61.42 15.86 16.17
C GLY A 588 61.88 17.31 16.41
N LYS A 589 62.77 17.81 15.54
CA LYS A 589 63.32 19.17 15.62
C LYS A 589 62.78 20.01 14.47
N ASN A 590 62.35 21.23 14.78
CA ASN A 590 62.01 22.22 13.77
C ASN A 590 63.29 22.72 13.05
N LYS A 591 63.17 23.47 11.94
CA LYS A 591 64.31 24.07 11.22
C LYS A 591 65.23 24.92 12.12
N SER A 592 64.69 25.46 13.21
CA SER A 592 65.42 26.23 14.23
C SER A 592 66.00 25.38 15.38
N GLY A 593 65.94 24.05 15.30
CA GLY A 593 66.47 23.12 16.32
C GLY A 593 65.59 22.90 17.56
N ARG A 594 64.41 23.54 17.65
CA ARG A 594 63.45 23.38 18.76
C ARG A 594 62.73 22.04 18.69
N ILE A 595 62.51 21.40 19.84
CA ILE A 595 61.78 20.13 19.96
C ILE A 595 60.27 20.39 19.84
N PHE A 596 59.54 19.47 19.22
CA PHE A 596 58.07 19.53 19.18
C PHE A 596 57.44 19.48 20.57
N GLY A 597 56.49 20.38 20.82
CA GLY A 597 55.68 20.43 22.02
C GLY A 597 54.45 19.53 21.95
N HIS A 598 53.70 19.48 23.05
CA HIS A 598 52.43 18.75 23.16
C HIS A 598 51.44 19.11 22.05
N TRP A 599 51.26 20.41 21.79
CA TRP A 599 50.32 20.92 20.79
C TRP A 599 50.74 20.61 19.35
N ASP A 600 52.04 20.47 19.06
CA ASP A 600 52.54 20.07 17.74
C ASP A 600 52.17 18.61 17.43
N VAL A 601 52.46 17.71 18.39
CA VAL A 601 52.13 16.27 18.28
C VAL A 601 50.62 16.07 18.22
N SER A 602 49.87 16.80 19.05
CA SER A 602 48.41 16.77 19.09
C SER A 602 47.76 17.24 17.78
N THR A 603 48.21 18.38 17.24
CA THR A 603 47.69 18.94 15.98
C THR A 603 47.98 18.00 14.81
N MET A 604 49.16 17.37 14.80
CA MET A 604 49.49 16.38 13.78
C MET A 604 48.62 15.13 13.89
N ALA A 605 48.38 14.63 15.11
CA ALA A 605 47.49 13.51 15.36
C ALA A 605 46.05 13.78 14.92
N PHE A 606 45.52 14.95 15.28
CA PHE A 606 44.17 15.34 14.87
C PHE A 606 44.05 15.46 13.34
N THR A 607 45.05 16.04 12.68
CA THR A 607 45.08 16.15 11.21
C THR A 607 45.03 14.77 10.55
N CYS A 608 45.81 13.81 11.05
CA CYS A 608 45.81 12.44 10.54
C CYS A 608 44.46 11.75 10.78
N VAL A 609 43.83 11.94 11.95
CA VAL A 609 42.51 11.38 12.27
C VAL A 609 41.46 11.92 11.30
N VAL A 610 41.38 13.24 11.10
CA VAL A 610 40.39 13.87 10.21
C VAL A 610 40.53 13.37 8.77
N ILE A 611 41.75 13.29 8.25
CA ILE A 611 41.99 12.80 6.89
C ILE A 611 41.63 11.32 6.79
N THR A 612 42.12 10.49 7.71
CA THR A 612 41.93 9.03 7.63
C THR A 612 40.47 8.64 7.74
N VAL A 613 39.73 9.23 8.68
CA VAL A 613 38.30 8.97 8.86
C VAL A 613 37.54 9.34 7.58
N ASN A 614 37.76 10.54 7.03
CA ASN A 614 37.11 10.96 5.80
C ASN A 614 37.48 10.11 4.57
N LEU A 615 38.73 9.67 4.44
CA LEU A 615 39.16 8.75 3.37
C LEU A 615 38.55 7.35 3.54
N ARG A 616 38.49 6.84 4.78
CA ARG A 616 37.85 5.56 5.09
C ARG A 616 36.41 5.55 4.59
N LEU A 617 35.67 6.64 4.80
CA LEU A 617 34.27 6.74 4.37
C LEU A 617 34.12 6.48 2.86
N LEU A 618 34.99 7.07 2.03
CA LEU A 618 34.97 6.84 0.59
C LEU A 618 35.23 5.39 0.21
N MET A 619 36.09 4.68 0.96
CA MET A 619 36.37 3.26 0.71
C MET A 619 35.16 2.36 0.98
N ILE A 620 34.25 2.76 1.88
CA ILE A 620 33.06 1.97 2.27
C ILE A 620 31.85 2.28 1.36
N CYS A 621 31.88 3.38 0.62
CA CYS A 621 30.83 3.72 -0.34
C CYS A 621 30.76 2.67 -1.44
N ASN A 622 29.54 2.23 -1.76
CA ASN A 622 29.33 1.33 -2.90
C ASN A 622 29.23 2.14 -4.20
N SER A 623 28.60 3.31 -4.14
CA SER A 623 28.47 4.23 -5.27
C SER A 623 29.08 5.57 -4.91
N ILE A 624 30.08 6.01 -5.68
CA ILE A 624 30.71 7.31 -5.47
C ILE A 624 30.15 8.32 -6.47
N THR A 625 29.39 9.29 -5.96
CA THR A 625 28.88 10.44 -6.73
C THR A 625 29.77 11.66 -6.55
N ARG A 626 29.62 12.68 -7.42
CA ARG A 626 30.34 13.97 -7.30
C ARG A 626 30.19 14.61 -5.91
N TRP A 627 29.02 14.46 -5.29
CA TRP A 627 28.75 14.98 -3.94
C TRP A 627 29.60 14.33 -2.85
N HIS A 628 29.97 13.06 -2.99
CA HIS A 628 30.87 12.39 -2.05
C HIS A 628 32.25 13.03 -2.08
N TYR A 629 32.83 13.23 -3.26
CA TYR A 629 34.13 13.91 -3.41
C TYR A 629 34.09 15.34 -2.89
N ILE A 630 33.05 16.12 -3.22
CA ILE A 630 32.89 17.49 -2.74
C ILE A 630 32.79 17.54 -1.22
N SER A 631 32.01 16.63 -0.61
CA SER A 631 31.84 16.60 0.84
C SER A 631 33.12 16.22 1.57
N VAL A 632 33.81 15.16 1.13
CA VAL A 632 35.04 14.68 1.76
C VAL A 632 36.19 15.67 1.55
N GLY A 633 36.39 16.14 0.32
CA GLY A 633 37.38 17.16 0.02
C GLY A 633 37.08 18.48 0.74
N GLY A 634 35.81 18.88 0.80
CA GLY A 634 35.35 20.06 1.53
C GLY A 634 35.58 19.96 3.04
N SER A 635 35.34 18.81 3.65
CA SER A 635 35.62 18.57 5.08
C SER A 635 37.11 18.60 5.42
N ILE A 636 37.96 18.02 4.57
CA ILE A 636 39.42 18.07 4.72
C ILE A 636 39.92 19.51 4.53
N LEU A 637 39.43 20.21 3.50
CA LEU A 637 39.77 21.61 3.26
C LEU A 637 39.32 22.50 4.43
N ALA A 638 38.12 22.27 4.99
CA ALA A 638 37.61 23.00 6.13
C ALA A 638 38.50 22.84 7.37
N TRP A 639 39.06 21.64 7.61
CA TRP A 639 40.05 21.44 8.67
C TRP A 639 41.29 22.31 8.46
N PHE A 640 41.87 22.29 7.25
CA PHE A 640 43.06 23.10 6.95
C PHE A 640 42.78 24.60 7.06
N LEU A 641 41.68 25.09 6.48
CA LEU A 641 41.27 26.49 6.60
C LEU A 641 41.08 26.90 8.06
N PHE A 642 40.42 26.05 8.86
CA PHE A 642 40.22 26.29 10.27
C PHE A 642 41.55 26.37 11.02
N ILE A 643 42.45 25.39 10.89
CA ILE A 643 43.71 25.37 11.64
C ILE A 643 44.64 26.52 11.24
N PHE A 644 44.66 26.94 9.96
CA PHE A 644 45.46 28.09 9.51
C PHE A 644 45.02 29.40 10.15
N VAL A 645 43.71 29.63 10.22
CA VAL A 645 43.15 30.84 10.84
C VAL A 645 43.26 30.75 12.37
N TYR A 646 42.92 29.60 12.95
CA TYR A 646 42.92 29.39 14.40
C TYR A 646 44.32 29.52 15.01
N SER A 647 45.34 28.99 14.34
CA SER A 647 46.74 29.05 14.78
C SER A 647 47.35 30.47 14.74
N LEU A 648 46.72 31.42 14.04
CA LEU A 648 47.12 32.84 14.06
C LEU A 648 46.48 33.61 15.22
N LEU A 649 45.31 33.17 15.70
CA LEU A 649 44.47 33.93 16.63
C LEU A 649 44.63 33.53 18.10
N ARG A 650 45.11 32.32 18.40
CA ARG A 650 45.15 31.78 19.77
C ARG A 650 46.58 31.51 20.23
N GLU A 651 46.87 31.95 21.46
CA GLU A 651 48.20 31.84 22.08
C GLU A 651 48.63 30.39 22.33
N ASN A 652 47.70 29.49 22.69
CA ASN A 652 48.02 28.09 23.02
C ASN A 652 48.46 27.26 21.79
N VAL A 653 47.97 27.59 20.60
CA VAL A 653 48.28 26.88 19.34
C VAL A 653 48.96 27.83 18.36
N TYR A 654 49.68 28.82 18.88
CA TYR A 654 50.26 29.89 18.08
C TYR A 654 51.32 29.35 17.11
N PHE A 655 51.11 29.56 15.81
CA PHE A 655 52.00 29.14 14.72
C PHE A 655 52.32 27.64 14.59
N VAL A 656 51.68 26.76 15.38
CA VAL A 656 51.91 25.31 15.39
C VAL A 656 51.82 24.68 14.00
N ILE A 657 50.79 24.99 13.22
CA ILE A 657 50.62 24.39 11.88
C ILE A 657 51.69 24.86 10.89
N TYR A 658 52.10 26.13 10.96
CA TYR A 658 53.15 26.69 10.11
C TYR A 658 54.52 26.07 10.44
N VAL A 659 54.78 25.83 11.73
CA VAL A 659 55.97 25.11 12.20
C VAL A 659 55.96 23.68 11.66
N LEU A 660 54.86 22.94 11.83
CA LEU A 660 54.73 21.58 11.33
C LEU A 660 54.93 21.50 9.81
N MET A 661 54.23 22.32 9.03
CA MET A 661 54.34 22.33 7.56
C MET A 661 55.72 22.73 7.03
N SER A 662 56.53 23.41 7.83
CA SER A 662 57.91 23.72 7.46
C SER A 662 58.81 22.47 7.51
N THR A 663 58.41 21.43 8.25
CA THR A 663 59.20 20.21 8.43
C THR A 663 58.84 19.12 7.43
N PHE A 664 59.84 18.36 7.00
CA PHE A 664 59.61 17.17 6.14
C PHE A 664 58.76 16.11 6.85
N TYR A 665 58.89 16.04 8.18
CA TYR A 665 58.11 15.15 9.04
C TYR A 665 56.60 15.26 8.80
N PHE A 666 56.07 16.47 8.68
CA PHE A 666 54.65 16.70 8.48
C PHE A 666 54.12 15.99 7.22
N TYR A 667 54.75 16.17 6.07
CA TYR A 667 54.29 15.57 4.81
C TYR A 667 54.38 14.04 4.82
N VAL A 668 55.45 13.49 5.41
CA VAL A 668 55.61 12.03 5.53
C VAL A 668 54.54 11.46 6.44
N ALA A 669 54.33 12.02 7.63
CA ALA A 669 53.33 11.52 8.56
C ALA A 669 51.89 11.75 8.01
N LEU A 670 51.64 12.84 7.29
CA LEU A 670 50.34 13.12 6.66
C LEU A 670 49.93 12.06 5.64
N LEU A 671 50.89 11.47 4.92
CA LEU A 671 50.64 10.44 3.92
C LEU A 671 50.75 9.02 4.49
N LEU A 672 51.80 8.75 5.26
CA LEU A 672 52.09 7.40 5.75
C LEU A 672 51.11 6.94 6.82
N VAL A 673 50.70 7.82 7.74
CA VAL A 673 49.82 7.44 8.84
C VAL A 673 48.43 7.01 8.34
N PRO A 674 47.73 7.76 7.46
CA PRO A 674 46.47 7.29 6.90
C PRO A 674 46.61 5.98 6.11
N VAL A 675 47.70 5.81 5.33
CA VAL A 675 47.93 4.56 4.57
C VAL A 675 48.07 3.36 5.51
N VAL A 676 48.90 3.46 6.55
CA VAL A 676 49.08 2.37 7.52
C VAL A 676 47.79 2.08 8.27
N ALA A 677 47.08 3.13 8.71
CA ALA A 677 45.82 2.98 9.43
C ALA A 677 44.74 2.29 8.57
N LEU A 678 44.64 2.61 7.28
CA LEU A 678 43.63 2.05 6.37
C LEU A 678 44.03 0.72 5.74
N MET A 679 45.31 0.34 5.77
CA MET A 679 45.79 -0.90 5.17
C MET A 679 45.05 -2.13 5.70
N GLY A 680 44.82 -2.19 7.01
CA GLY A 680 44.08 -3.29 7.64
C GLY A 680 42.64 -3.40 7.15
N ASP A 681 41.94 -2.26 7.00
CA ASP A 681 40.58 -2.25 6.44
C ASP A 681 40.57 -2.68 4.97
N PHE A 682 41.53 -2.19 4.17
CA PHE A 682 41.64 -2.51 2.74
C PHE A 682 41.81 -4.00 2.51
N ILE A 683 42.73 -4.63 3.25
CA ILE A 683 42.98 -6.08 3.17
C ILE A 683 41.73 -6.85 3.62
N TYR A 684 41.10 -6.45 4.72
CA TYR A 684 39.90 -7.11 5.20
C TYR A 684 38.75 -7.05 4.18
N GLN A 685 38.50 -5.89 3.58
CA GLN A 685 37.47 -5.73 2.56
C GLN A 685 37.79 -6.53 1.29
N GLY A 686 39.07 -6.57 0.87
CA GLY A 686 39.52 -7.38 -0.26
C GLY A 686 39.30 -8.87 -0.02
N VAL A 687 39.71 -9.38 1.13
CA VAL A 687 39.51 -10.80 1.52
C VAL A 687 38.02 -11.13 1.64
N GLN A 688 37.23 -10.25 2.27
CA GLN A 688 35.78 -10.46 2.39
C GLN A 688 35.13 -10.53 1.00
N ARG A 689 35.45 -9.61 0.10
CA ARG A 689 34.83 -9.58 -1.23
C ARG A 689 35.24 -10.76 -2.10
N TRP A 690 36.49 -11.21 -2.04
CA TRP A 690 36.98 -12.31 -2.86
C TRP A 690 36.56 -13.70 -2.37
N PHE A 691 36.61 -13.94 -1.06
CA PHE A 691 36.37 -15.28 -0.50
C PHE A 691 34.96 -15.46 0.09
N PHE A 692 34.33 -14.37 0.54
CA PHE A 692 33.03 -14.40 1.22
C PHE A 692 32.11 -13.27 0.73
N PRO A 693 31.83 -13.17 -0.59
CA PRO A 693 31.05 -12.08 -1.15
C PRO A 693 29.61 -12.06 -0.62
N TYR A 694 29.06 -10.86 -0.44
CA TYR A 694 27.63 -10.67 -0.22
C TYR A 694 26.85 -10.81 -1.53
N ASP A 695 25.56 -11.14 -1.45
CA ASP A 695 24.72 -11.39 -2.64
C ASP A 695 24.69 -10.16 -3.56
N TYR A 696 24.67 -8.95 -2.98
CA TYR A 696 24.70 -7.71 -3.77
C TYR A 696 26.04 -7.47 -4.47
N GLN A 697 27.17 -7.94 -3.90
CA GLN A 697 28.48 -7.82 -4.52
C GLN A 697 28.58 -8.74 -5.75
N ILE A 698 27.98 -9.93 -5.67
CA ILE A 698 27.88 -10.85 -6.81
C ILE A 698 27.02 -10.22 -7.91
N VAL A 699 25.87 -9.63 -7.57
CA VAL A 699 25.01 -8.96 -8.56
C VAL A 699 25.73 -7.78 -9.22
N GLN A 700 26.51 -6.99 -8.45
CA GLN A 700 27.34 -5.91 -8.99
C GLN A 700 28.39 -6.44 -9.98
N GLU A 701 29.02 -7.58 -9.69
CA GLU A 701 30.05 -8.18 -10.55
C GLU A 701 29.44 -8.75 -11.84
N ILE A 702 28.27 -9.37 -11.76
CA ILE A 702 27.55 -9.89 -12.94
C ILE A 702 27.18 -8.74 -13.90
N HIS A 703 26.72 -7.60 -13.38
CA HIS A 703 26.22 -6.49 -14.19
C HIS A 703 27.23 -5.34 -14.30
N TRP A 704 28.51 -5.58 -13.99
CA TRP A 704 29.56 -4.55 -14.00
C TRP A 704 29.72 -3.89 -15.38
N HIS A 705 29.47 -4.64 -16.46
CA HIS A 705 29.57 -4.17 -17.84
C HIS A 705 28.28 -3.60 -18.41
N GLU A 706 27.14 -3.79 -17.74
CA GLU A 706 25.88 -3.19 -18.18
C GLU A 706 25.90 -1.72 -17.73
N PRO A 707 25.87 -0.75 -18.66
CA PRO A 707 25.66 0.63 -18.26
C PRO A 707 24.34 0.72 -17.49
N ASP A 708 24.32 1.52 -16.43
CA ASP A 708 23.15 1.72 -15.57
C ASP A 708 22.06 2.45 -16.39
N ASP A 709 21.30 1.69 -17.18
CA ASP A 709 20.71 2.15 -18.45
C ASP A 709 19.48 3.06 -18.31
N ASN A 710 19.06 3.36 -17.08
CA ASN A 710 17.75 3.98 -16.87
C ASN A 710 17.71 5.50 -17.01
N THR A 711 18.84 6.20 -17.11
CA THR A 711 18.80 7.66 -17.38
C THR A 711 19.08 8.01 -18.83
N ARG A 712 19.77 7.14 -19.58
CA ARG A 712 20.11 7.41 -20.99
C ARG A 712 19.20 6.67 -21.98
N VAL A 713 18.84 5.40 -21.73
CA VAL A 713 18.08 4.62 -22.73
C VAL A 713 16.60 5.01 -22.80
N ARG A 714 15.95 5.36 -21.69
CA ARG A 714 14.58 5.94 -21.77
C ARG A 714 14.53 7.31 -22.46
N LEU A 715 15.61 8.08 -22.43
CA LEU A 715 15.74 9.35 -23.15
C LEU A 715 16.14 9.13 -24.62
N LEU A 716 16.93 8.11 -24.92
CA LEU A 716 17.41 7.77 -26.26
C LEU A 716 16.40 6.94 -27.08
N GLU A 717 15.64 6.02 -26.47
CA GLU A 717 14.57 5.29 -27.17
C GLU A 717 13.44 6.23 -27.59
N VAL A 718 13.09 7.20 -26.74
CA VAL A 718 12.12 8.26 -27.09
C VAL A 718 12.69 9.21 -28.15
N GLY A 719 13.98 9.56 -28.08
CA GLY A 719 14.62 10.42 -29.09
C GLY A 719 14.86 9.75 -30.44
N SER A 720 14.85 8.42 -30.51
CA SER A 720 15.05 7.67 -31.77
C SER A 720 13.78 7.53 -32.63
N GLN A 721 12.60 7.86 -32.09
CA GLN A 721 11.30 7.69 -32.77
C GLN A 721 10.53 8.99 -33.02
N LEU A 722 11.04 10.14 -32.57
CA LEU A 722 10.34 11.42 -32.65
C LEU A 722 11.13 12.43 -33.49
N THR A 723 10.45 13.18 -34.35
CA THR A 723 11.07 14.29 -35.07
C THR A 723 11.45 15.43 -34.10
N PRO A 724 12.41 16.32 -34.43
CA PRO A 724 12.86 17.39 -33.52
C PRO A 724 11.74 18.33 -33.02
N GLN A 725 10.64 18.42 -33.78
CA GLN A 725 9.45 19.17 -33.39
C GLN A 725 8.56 18.38 -32.41
N GLU A 726 8.44 17.07 -32.58
CA GLU A 726 7.71 16.19 -31.67
C GLU A 726 8.47 15.99 -30.35
N GLU A 727 9.80 15.94 -30.36
CA GLU A 727 10.62 15.95 -29.14
C GLU A 727 10.39 17.23 -28.32
N ARG A 728 10.34 18.40 -28.97
CA ARG A 728 9.99 19.66 -28.31
C ARG A 728 8.57 19.63 -27.75
N SER A 729 7.63 19.07 -28.51
CA SER A 729 6.22 18.97 -28.11
C SER A 729 6.04 18.02 -26.93
N TYR A 730 6.76 16.90 -26.92
CA TYR A 730 6.79 15.91 -25.86
C TYR A 730 7.49 16.45 -24.60
N ALA A 731 8.61 17.16 -24.76
CA ALA A 731 9.26 17.89 -23.66
C ALA A 731 8.35 19.00 -23.08
N ILE A 732 7.55 19.65 -23.91
CA ILE A 732 6.55 20.64 -23.49
C ILE A 732 5.31 19.99 -22.86
N ALA A 733 4.96 18.75 -23.25
CA ALA A 733 3.90 17.96 -22.62
C ALA A 733 4.33 17.36 -21.27
N GLN A 734 5.63 17.09 -21.09
CA GLN A 734 6.23 16.68 -19.81
C GLN A 734 6.47 17.86 -18.86
N LEU A 735 6.56 19.09 -19.37
CA LEU A 735 6.47 20.27 -18.52
C LEU A 735 5.06 20.31 -17.91
N PRO A 736 4.92 20.45 -16.57
CA PRO A 736 3.62 20.43 -15.92
C PRO A 736 2.78 21.62 -16.40
N ARG A 737 1.95 21.37 -17.43
CA ARG A 737 0.92 22.29 -17.90
C ARG A 737 -0.32 22.10 -17.05
N GLU A 738 -0.15 22.46 -15.78
CA GLU A 738 -1.16 22.94 -14.84
C GLU A 738 -0.48 22.94 -13.48
N LEU A 739 -0.54 24.06 -12.78
CA LEU A 739 -0.28 24.11 -11.34
C LEU A 739 -1.39 23.31 -10.63
N SER A 740 -1.33 21.98 -10.73
CA SER A 740 -1.88 21.12 -9.69
C SER A 740 -1.16 21.51 -8.40
N ARG A 741 -1.91 22.08 -7.46
CA ARG A 741 -1.43 22.45 -6.12
C ARG A 741 -1.01 21.24 -5.27
N HIS A 742 -1.01 20.03 -5.81
CA HIS A 742 -0.62 18.81 -5.10
C HIS A 742 0.46 18.08 -5.89
N THR A 743 1.72 18.40 -5.60
CA THR A 743 2.81 17.44 -5.81
C THR A 743 2.51 16.22 -4.94
N GLY A 744 2.49 15.03 -5.52
CA GLY A 744 2.10 13.74 -4.92
C GLY A 744 2.96 13.22 -3.76
N PHE A 745 3.49 14.11 -2.94
CA PHE A 745 3.97 13.85 -1.59
C PHE A 745 3.34 14.92 -0.69
N ALA A 746 2.24 14.57 -0.02
CA ALA A 746 1.58 15.47 0.92
C ALA A 746 2.37 15.51 2.24
N PHE A 747 3.49 16.23 2.26
CA PHE A 747 4.00 16.82 3.49
C PHE A 747 3.36 18.20 3.64
N ASP A 748 2.05 18.23 3.87
CA ASP A 748 1.40 19.41 4.40
C ASP A 748 0.29 18.95 5.34
N SER A 749 0.52 19.09 6.64
CA SER A 749 -0.47 18.81 7.68
C SER A 749 -1.03 20.14 8.17
N PRO A 750 -2.27 20.48 7.81
CA PRO A 750 -3.07 21.41 8.59
C PRO A 750 -4.08 20.61 9.41
N GLY A 751 -3.95 20.59 10.73
CA GLY A 751 -5.09 20.26 11.61
C GLY A 751 -4.85 19.36 12.81
N TYR A 752 -3.60 19.10 13.22
CA TYR A 752 -3.37 18.19 14.35
C TYR A 752 -3.79 18.76 15.73
N GLU A 753 -4.05 20.07 15.86
CA GLU A 753 -4.41 20.69 17.15
C GLU A 753 -5.90 21.05 17.33
N SER A 754 -6.73 20.99 16.29
CA SER A 754 -8.12 21.50 16.38
C SER A 754 -9.14 20.50 16.92
N PHE A 755 -8.82 19.20 16.99
CA PHE A 755 -9.80 18.19 17.40
C PHE A 755 -9.88 17.99 18.93
N PHE A 756 -8.75 18.08 19.64
CA PHE A 756 -8.73 17.96 21.10
C PHE A 756 -9.09 19.27 21.82
N ALA A 757 -8.80 20.42 21.22
CA ALA A 757 -9.15 21.73 21.79
C ALA A 757 -10.68 21.97 21.80
N SER A 758 -11.42 21.45 20.81
CA SER A 758 -12.89 21.59 20.77
C SER A 758 -13.61 20.69 21.78
N GLN A 759 -13.01 19.58 22.20
CA GLN A 759 -13.55 18.73 23.28
C GLN A 759 -13.27 19.30 24.68
N LEU A 760 -12.28 20.17 24.83
CA LEU A 760 -11.87 20.74 26.12
C LEU A 760 -12.31 22.19 26.35
N GLY A 761 -12.98 22.83 25.39
CA GLY A 761 -13.55 24.18 25.55
C GLY A 761 -12.51 25.31 25.67
N ILE A 762 -11.26 25.07 25.26
CA ILE A 762 -10.17 26.06 25.33
C ILE A 762 -10.01 26.71 23.95
N TYR A 763 -10.31 28.02 23.86
CA TYR A 763 -10.12 28.82 22.66
C TYR A 763 -8.66 29.27 22.53
N ALA A 764 -7.93 28.78 21.52
CA ALA A 764 -6.59 29.27 21.20
C ALA A 764 -6.69 30.52 20.27
N PRO A 765 -5.94 31.61 20.52
CA PRO A 765 -6.04 32.83 19.72
C PRO A 765 -5.41 32.66 18.33
N GLN A 766 -6.02 33.29 17.31
CA GLN A 766 -5.55 33.28 15.93
C GLN A 766 -4.16 33.93 15.79
N LYS A 767 -3.23 33.26 15.12
CA LYS A 767 -1.88 33.80 14.85
C LYS A 767 -1.92 34.78 13.67
N ALA A 768 -1.13 35.84 13.77
CA ALA A 768 -1.11 37.00 12.87
C ALA A 768 -0.83 36.72 11.38
N TRP A 769 -0.35 35.53 11.01
CA TRP A 769 -0.02 35.18 9.63
C TRP A 769 -1.24 34.83 8.75
N ASP A 770 -2.40 34.51 9.36
CA ASP A 770 -3.65 34.22 8.62
C ASP A 770 -4.29 35.47 7.99
N VAL A 771 -3.96 36.66 8.51
CA VAL A 771 -4.45 37.95 7.99
C VAL A 771 -3.65 38.36 6.74
N ALA A 772 -2.34 38.11 6.74
CA ALA A 772 -1.47 38.43 5.60
C ALA A 772 -1.76 37.58 4.36
N ARG A 773 -2.13 36.30 4.55
CA ARG A 773 -2.47 35.40 3.42
C ARG A 773 -3.76 35.83 2.72
N ARG A 774 -4.78 36.29 3.47
CA ARG A 774 -6.03 36.82 2.91
C ARG A 774 -5.85 38.14 2.16
N ALA A 775 -4.89 38.99 2.58
CA ALA A 775 -4.59 40.25 1.90
C ALA A 775 -3.88 40.08 0.54
N SER A 776 -3.26 38.93 0.26
CA SER A 776 -2.48 38.70 -0.98
C SER A 776 -3.31 38.22 -2.18
N MET A 777 -4.57 37.85 -1.99
CA MET A 777 -5.46 37.39 -3.06
C MET A 777 -6.16 38.59 -3.74
N ARG A 778 -5.42 39.35 -4.55
CA ARG A 778 -6.00 40.36 -5.46
C ARG A 778 -6.62 39.66 -6.68
N SER A 779 -7.89 39.96 -6.93
CA SER A 779 -8.64 39.55 -8.12
C SER A 779 -8.07 40.16 -9.40
N LYS A 780 -7.91 39.35 -10.46
CA LYS A 780 -7.65 39.85 -11.82
C LYS A 780 -8.91 40.55 -12.35
N PRO A 781 -8.81 41.75 -12.97
CA PRO A 781 -9.97 42.40 -13.57
C PRO A 781 -10.41 41.69 -14.86
N LYS A 782 -11.73 41.56 -15.05
CA LYS A 782 -12.38 41.04 -16.26
C LYS A 782 -12.15 42.00 -17.44
N ILE A 783 -11.71 41.46 -18.58
CA ILE A 783 -11.65 42.16 -19.87
C ILE A 783 -13.09 42.30 -20.39
N PRO A 784 -13.55 43.49 -20.83
CA PRO A 784 -14.87 43.64 -21.43
C PRO A 784 -14.85 43.13 -22.87
N LYS A 785 -15.86 42.31 -23.22
CA LYS A 785 -16.20 41.99 -24.62
C LYS A 785 -16.53 43.30 -25.35
N LYS A 786 -15.88 43.55 -26.49
CA LYS A 786 -16.38 44.48 -27.51
C LYS A 786 -17.18 43.66 -28.54
N ASN A 787 -18.25 44.29 -29.01
CA ASN A 787 -19.26 43.86 -29.98
C ASN A 787 -18.78 42.88 -31.05
#